data_AF-A0AAV7IQT5-F1
#
_entry.id   AF-A0AAV7IQT5-F1
#
_cell.length_a   1.000
_cell.length_b   1.000
_cell.length_c   1.000
_cell.angle_alpha   90.00
_cell.angle_beta   90.00
_cell.angle_gamma   90.00
#
_symmetry.space_group_name_H-M   'P 1'
#
loop_
_entity.id
_entity.type
_entity.pdbx_description
1 polymer ?
#
loop_
_entity_poly.entity_id
_entity_poly.type
_entity_poly.pdbx_seq_one_letter_code
_entity_poly.pdbx_strand_id
1 'polypeptide(L)'
;MHIIFSFREYQIKDGTPKLKDIYLIALDESFLVDYAYHASIIEPNKLDSRSQTSLKDDYDYGGIEWENYEETYQNIKQPMRDYLENSTFIYVENLPQKKILIDLVGLRCINKIICLDEFGFKRPQYSPNLSIISLFKRDKRRLSRQESYSAHDILIRMKDWLEKSKLYIATHRDIYVRENLKESPQSVHRIRKYSSSKFNSKYHIYQKIVRKHCKKRITHYRRQHLIFLKMEAILDFNGYFRGKKYKIKEYSLYVIRGQTYDVVSHYLQVSKPPKCWHTISLENRNNYKTYFKRFGIGWKTGTHNEKLITNNFWDALRNVEAVYVINQGKRQLLENYFDKFLPFKFIYLNDLGFDFEPQMTTQCRYHKKKENNNCAGDNTLAMIKWLKKVKINHVEIPGENKNILIDFNGYFLSDTEYIIKEYSLYIFRDKTNEIISKDFQVSKPPVPCYQLDNVAQDNYSTYYDSYGIGWSEGKIVSAFIRNDLQQKLQNSRNIYVRDQTQKELLISYLDQDFNAVCLADVGLNFVPQMKTDCKNHAEPDKNNCAQDNTSKMLKWLFKRNSDDYNLSSEDKNVILDFNGYYFSYDEFVIKEYSLYVVHNKTSDIIYHDSGVSEPLYLCHQIDEVDQKNYSDYYNDYGIDWGTGTRDINFIKRDLQKLLRTSKNIYVQDQFHKNKLNRFLNHDFKAISLEDLDLEFEPVEGINCKNHKHPDKNICANDNAVKMLVLLGEKVLYPISRAKENVVIDFNGFFINDQFVVKEYSLYVIDDETNQIIINLSGVLGLPIIQKDNVDKQSLENIDLYTKNFGIDWNSLGSNYGFDKHNLQTRLNVSNKVFVIDRSKHQLLLNCLENDLSPGFVYLADLGFKFEPKMTTACKNHKERSKNNCANDNVEVMLRWLIDRYQRIGSGSRLKTPEKHIIVDFFGNSMKDNNFAICKLSAIIANKRIPDDVNLYLSIKIPAADNTAQDDRFHKDNEIDGTVLTTDLEQLPMILIDYFKTATHIYVKNLSKQKLLERYIGEDHNIIYLESLGFRSKQAESDKCTPHEENRGICRIDHSKNMLQWFMLNIGGFLSKNDEIEKGHDSQIAINN
;
A
#
# COMPACT_ATOMS: atom_id res chain seq x y z
N MET A 1 -3.18 21.34 -12.65
CA MET A 1 -1.92 21.92 -13.18
C MET A 1 -0.95 22.04 -12.02
N HIS A 2 0.22 21.41 -12.12
CA HIS A 2 1.29 21.50 -11.13
C HIS A 2 2.33 22.52 -11.59
N ILE A 3 2.91 23.30 -10.68
CA ILE A 3 3.88 24.35 -11.04
C ILE A 3 5.17 24.14 -10.25
N ILE A 4 6.33 24.19 -10.91
CA ILE A 4 7.64 24.29 -10.24
C ILE A 4 8.08 25.75 -10.27
N PHE A 5 8.52 26.25 -9.11
CA PHE A 5 8.87 27.65 -8.91
C PHE A 5 10.28 27.80 -8.32
N SER A 6 11.15 28.61 -8.93
CA SER A 6 12.56 28.76 -8.53
C SER A 6 13.12 30.18 -8.80
N PHE A 7 14.15 30.58 -8.04
CA PHE A 7 14.85 31.88 -8.14
C PHE A 7 16.37 31.71 -8.26
N ARG A 8 17.08 32.68 -8.86
CA ARG A 8 18.52 32.55 -9.20
C ARG A 8 19.51 33.38 -8.37
N GLU A 9 19.14 34.49 -7.73
CA GLU A 9 20.06 35.27 -6.88
C GLU A 9 19.30 35.98 -5.74
N TYR A 10 19.85 35.93 -4.53
CA TYR A 10 19.35 36.60 -3.33
C TYR A 10 20.44 37.55 -2.81
N GLN A 11 20.28 38.86 -3.02
CA GLN A 11 21.09 39.86 -2.33
C GLN A 11 20.20 40.62 -1.34
N ILE A 12 20.53 40.52 -0.05
CA ILE A 12 20.07 41.48 0.94
C ILE A 12 21.01 42.68 0.84
N LYS A 13 20.53 43.77 0.25
CA LYS A 13 21.15 45.08 0.38
C LYS A 13 20.16 45.94 1.15
N ASP A 14 20.59 46.48 2.29
CA ASP A 14 19.79 47.37 3.14
C ASP A 14 18.49 46.75 3.69
N GLY A 15 18.54 45.48 4.12
CA GLY A 15 17.41 44.81 4.79
C GLY A 15 16.21 44.50 3.89
N THR A 16 16.28 44.83 2.60
CA THR A 16 15.18 44.65 1.65
C THR A 16 15.55 43.57 0.62
N PRO A 17 14.78 42.49 0.49
CA PRO A 17 15.09 41.43 -0.48
C PRO A 17 14.92 41.95 -1.91
N LYS A 18 15.97 41.89 -2.73
CA LYS A 18 15.85 42.10 -4.18
C LYS A 18 15.86 40.77 -4.92
N LEU A 19 14.75 40.46 -5.59
CA LEU A 19 14.60 39.30 -6.48
C LEU A 19 15.05 39.70 -7.88
N LYS A 20 16.02 38.96 -8.44
CA LYS A 20 16.59 39.29 -9.76
C LYS A 20 15.94 38.51 -10.91
N ASP A 21 15.65 37.22 -10.70
CA ASP A 21 15.01 36.34 -11.70
C ASP A 21 13.92 35.45 -11.06
N ILE A 22 12.76 35.33 -11.71
CA ILE A 22 11.66 34.41 -11.35
C ILE A 22 11.42 33.42 -12.50
N TYR A 23 11.34 32.12 -12.19
CA TYR A 23 11.03 31.08 -13.18
C TYR A 23 9.81 30.25 -12.75
N LEU A 24 8.88 30.04 -13.70
CA LEU A 24 7.65 29.26 -13.55
C LEU A 24 7.62 28.14 -14.58
N ILE A 25 7.50 26.89 -14.16
CA ILE A 25 7.37 25.73 -15.06
C ILE A 25 6.02 25.07 -14.77
N ALA A 26 5.10 25.14 -15.72
CA ALA A 26 3.81 24.44 -15.63
C ALA A 26 3.95 22.99 -16.14
N LEU A 27 3.41 22.04 -15.38
CA LEU A 27 3.33 20.64 -15.71
C LEU A 27 1.86 20.30 -16.03
N ASP A 28 1.61 19.84 -17.27
CA ASP A 28 0.30 19.38 -17.76
C ASP A 28 0.37 17.89 -18.17
N GLU A 29 -0.77 17.20 -18.13
CA GLU A 29 -0.93 15.74 -18.24
C GLU A 29 -0.44 15.13 -19.58
N SER A 30 -0.09 15.94 -20.57
CA SER A 30 0.33 15.47 -21.91
C SER A 30 1.83 15.57 -22.21
N PHE A 31 2.69 15.99 -21.25
CA PHE A 31 4.16 15.97 -21.29
C PHE A 31 4.84 15.78 -22.66
N LEU A 32 4.68 16.77 -23.54
CA LEU A 32 5.61 17.10 -24.62
C LEU A 32 5.96 18.58 -24.46
N VAL A 33 7.25 18.85 -24.29
CA VAL A 33 7.83 20.18 -24.12
C VAL A 33 7.71 20.96 -25.44
N ASP A 34 7.00 22.08 -25.39
CA ASP A 34 7.39 23.37 -26.01
C ASP A 34 6.20 24.33 -25.91
N TYR A 35 6.20 25.26 -24.96
CA TYR A 35 5.70 26.64 -25.09
C TYR A 35 5.87 27.38 -23.75
N ALA A 36 6.70 28.42 -23.73
CA ALA A 36 6.67 29.44 -22.69
C ALA A 36 5.53 30.42 -23.02
N TYR A 37 4.62 30.67 -22.07
CA TYR A 37 3.51 31.60 -22.28
C TYR A 37 3.97 33.03 -21.97
N HIS A 38 3.89 33.92 -22.97
CA HIS A 38 4.15 35.34 -22.84
C HIS A 38 2.84 36.07 -22.55
N ALA A 39 2.73 36.78 -21.41
CA ALA A 39 1.63 37.72 -21.14
C ALA A 39 2.18 39.15 -21.26
N SER A 40 1.83 39.86 -22.34
CA SER A 40 2.11 41.29 -22.49
C SER A 40 0.82 42.09 -22.36
N ILE A 41 0.77 42.98 -21.37
CA ILE A 41 -0.22 44.07 -21.27
C ILE A 41 0.42 45.29 -21.95
N ILE A 42 -0.05 45.68 -23.14
CA ILE A 42 0.23 47.01 -23.72
C ILE A 42 -1.07 47.53 -24.37
N GLU A 43 -1.43 48.76 -24.03
CA GLU A 43 -2.59 49.50 -24.54
C GLU A 43 -2.55 49.69 -26.06
N PRO A 44 -3.69 49.60 -26.77
CA PRO A 44 -3.73 49.77 -28.21
C PRO A 44 -3.92 51.24 -28.53
N ASN A 45 -2.85 52.03 -28.67
CA ASN A 45 -2.86 53.22 -29.53
C ASN A 45 -1.44 53.74 -29.78
N LYS A 46 -1.13 53.91 -31.08
CA LYS A 46 0.11 54.42 -31.71
C LYS A 46 1.19 53.36 -31.94
N LEU A 47 1.30 52.92 -33.20
CA LEU A 47 2.59 52.92 -33.89
C LEU A 47 2.41 52.90 -35.41
N ASP A 48 3.21 53.78 -36.01
CA ASP A 48 3.27 54.20 -37.39
C ASP A 48 4.03 53.20 -38.26
N SER A 49 3.71 53.21 -39.54
CA SER A 49 4.27 52.39 -40.59
C SER A 49 5.67 52.88 -41.00
N ARG A 50 6.74 52.12 -40.67
CA ARG A 50 7.97 52.04 -41.48
C ARG A 50 8.96 51.00 -40.93
N SER A 51 9.65 50.35 -41.86
CA SER A 51 10.75 49.37 -41.72
C SER A 51 10.37 47.89 -41.54
N GLN A 52 10.00 47.26 -42.65
CA GLN A 52 10.36 45.86 -42.93
C GLN A 52 11.72 45.85 -43.62
N THR A 53 12.72 45.16 -43.07
CA THR A 53 13.69 44.36 -43.84
C THR A 53 14.61 43.52 -42.92
N SER A 54 14.76 42.25 -43.33
CA SER A 54 15.73 41.21 -42.93
C SER A 54 15.81 40.75 -41.47
N LEU A 55 15.38 39.50 -41.22
CA LEU A 55 16.00 38.59 -40.25
C LEU A 55 15.73 37.14 -40.71
N LYS A 56 16.81 36.42 -41.00
CA LYS A 56 16.88 34.95 -41.15
C LYS A 56 17.27 34.38 -39.78
N ASP A 57 16.61 33.29 -39.42
CA ASP A 57 17.00 32.22 -38.47
C ASP A 57 17.92 32.61 -37.30
N ASP A 58 17.31 32.99 -36.17
CA ASP A 58 17.85 32.75 -34.82
C ASP A 58 16.68 32.84 -33.81
N TYR A 59 16.37 31.72 -33.14
CA TYR A 59 15.40 31.69 -32.04
C TYR A 59 16.15 31.93 -30.72
N ASP A 60 16.14 33.19 -30.27
CA ASP A 60 16.53 33.58 -28.91
C ASP A 60 15.45 33.13 -27.90
N TYR A 61 15.84 32.30 -26.92
CA TYR A 61 15.01 32.02 -25.76
C TYR A 61 15.08 33.22 -24.80
N GLY A 62 14.18 34.19 -24.98
CA GLY A 62 14.05 35.34 -24.09
C GLY A 62 13.65 34.93 -22.67
N GLY A 63 14.59 34.98 -21.73
CA GLY A 63 14.27 35.23 -20.32
C GLY A 63 14.02 36.73 -20.16
N ILE A 64 13.00 37.11 -19.39
CA ILE A 64 12.78 38.53 -19.10
C ILE A 64 13.83 38.98 -18.08
N GLU A 65 14.81 39.78 -18.52
CA GLU A 65 15.69 40.54 -17.62
C GLU A 65 14.93 41.77 -17.11
N TRP A 66 14.75 41.87 -15.79
CA TRP A 66 14.12 43.03 -15.16
C TRP A 66 15.20 43.92 -14.57
N GLU A 67 15.61 44.96 -15.30
CA GLU A 67 16.45 46.01 -14.72
C GLU A 67 15.58 47.04 -14.00
N ASN A 68 15.78 47.13 -12.67
CA ASN A 68 15.43 48.24 -11.77
C ASN A 68 14.15 49.03 -12.09
N TYR A 69 13.01 48.73 -11.46
CA TYR A 69 12.06 49.74 -10.93
C TYR A 69 11.11 49.09 -9.90
N GLU A 70 11.00 49.71 -8.72
CA GLU A 70 10.14 49.29 -7.59
C GLU A 70 8.63 49.31 -7.93
N GLU A 71 8.28 49.99 -9.01
CA GLU A 71 6.93 50.16 -9.55
C GLU A 71 6.38 48.89 -10.25
N THR A 72 7.26 47.99 -10.70
CA THR A 72 6.86 46.77 -11.44
C THR A 72 6.41 45.62 -10.52
N TYR A 73 6.87 45.60 -9.27
CA TYR A 73 6.55 44.54 -8.31
C TYR A 73 5.06 44.52 -7.92
N GLN A 74 4.45 45.69 -7.73
CA GLN A 74 3.02 45.79 -7.40
C GLN A 74 2.12 45.38 -8.58
N ASN A 75 2.56 45.63 -9.81
CA ASN A 75 1.78 45.32 -11.02
C ASN A 75 1.78 43.83 -11.39
N ILE A 76 2.81 43.06 -10.97
CA ILE A 76 2.92 41.62 -11.25
C ILE A 76 2.28 40.76 -10.13
N LYS A 77 2.17 41.32 -8.92
CA LYS A 77 1.68 40.59 -7.74
C LYS A 77 0.28 40.00 -7.94
N GLN A 78 -0.65 40.75 -8.55
CA GLN A 78 -2.03 40.28 -8.75
C GLN A 78 -2.15 39.20 -9.85
N PRO A 79 -1.58 39.36 -11.06
CA PRO A 79 -1.59 38.30 -12.07
C PRO A 79 -0.91 37.01 -11.61
N MET A 80 0.20 37.11 -10.89
CA MET A 80 0.93 35.94 -10.38
C MET A 80 0.13 35.24 -9.27
N ARG A 81 -0.53 36.00 -8.39
CA ARG A 81 -1.49 35.45 -7.42
C ARG A 81 -2.64 34.74 -8.12
N ASP A 82 -3.28 35.35 -9.11
CA ASP A 82 -4.41 34.75 -9.83
C ASP A 82 -3.99 33.44 -10.55
N TYR A 83 -2.79 33.40 -11.10
CA TYR A 83 -2.25 32.21 -11.77
C TYR A 83 -1.96 31.08 -10.77
N LEU A 84 -1.34 31.41 -9.64
CA LEU A 84 -0.98 30.43 -8.60
C LEU A 84 -2.19 29.97 -7.79
N GLU A 85 -3.22 30.81 -7.61
CA GLU A 85 -4.49 30.42 -6.98
C GLU A 85 -5.23 29.34 -7.78
N ASN A 86 -5.08 29.33 -9.11
CA ASN A 86 -5.67 28.32 -9.99
C ASN A 86 -4.84 27.03 -10.12
N SER A 87 -3.65 26.99 -9.53
CA SER A 87 -2.82 25.77 -9.52
C SER A 87 -3.33 24.74 -8.50
N THR A 88 -3.04 23.46 -8.77
CA THR A 88 -3.37 22.35 -7.86
C THR A 88 -2.30 22.25 -6.77
N PHE A 89 -1.03 22.26 -7.16
CA PHE A 89 0.13 22.27 -6.29
C PHE A 89 1.25 23.12 -6.89
N ILE A 90 2.05 23.74 -6.02
CA ILE A 90 3.21 24.56 -6.35
C ILE A 90 4.41 23.98 -5.61
N TYR A 91 5.41 23.49 -6.34
CA TYR A 91 6.63 22.94 -5.76
C TYR A 91 7.71 24.01 -5.72
N VAL A 92 8.29 24.21 -4.54
CA VAL A 92 9.45 25.08 -4.32
C VAL A 92 10.61 24.23 -3.82
N GLU A 93 11.82 24.65 -4.15
CA GLU A 93 13.01 23.84 -3.86
C GLU A 93 13.26 23.73 -2.36
N ASN A 94 13.20 24.85 -1.65
CA ASN A 94 13.60 24.95 -0.26
C ASN A 94 12.71 25.89 0.58
N LEU A 95 12.89 25.82 1.90
CA LEU A 95 12.11 26.60 2.89
C LEU A 95 12.20 28.12 2.68
N PRO A 96 13.37 28.72 2.38
CA PRO A 96 13.45 30.15 2.03
C PRO A 96 12.55 30.52 0.85
N GLN A 97 12.54 29.72 -0.22
CA GLN A 97 11.68 29.96 -1.38
C GLN A 97 10.19 29.79 -1.04
N LYS A 98 9.84 28.81 -0.19
CA LYS A 98 8.46 28.64 0.34
C LYS A 98 8.00 29.89 1.08
N LYS A 99 8.84 30.43 1.96
CA LYS A 99 8.54 31.64 2.73
C LYS A 99 8.33 32.86 1.82
N ILE A 100 9.24 33.11 0.88
CA ILE A 100 9.11 34.20 -0.10
C ILE A 100 7.82 34.06 -0.90
N LEU A 101 7.51 32.84 -1.37
CA LEU A 101 6.30 32.61 -2.16
C LEU A 101 5.04 32.86 -1.32
N ILE A 102 5.00 32.38 -0.07
CA ILE A 102 3.90 32.63 0.88
C ILE A 102 3.70 34.13 1.11
N ASP A 103 4.77 34.88 1.30
CA ASP A 103 4.72 36.34 1.50
C ASP A 103 4.18 37.07 0.25
N LEU A 104 4.45 36.51 -0.94
CA LEU A 104 4.10 37.09 -2.23
C LEU A 104 2.64 36.79 -2.64
N VAL A 105 2.17 35.55 -2.47
CA VAL A 105 0.79 35.14 -2.83
C VAL A 105 -0.21 35.24 -1.66
N GLY A 106 0.26 35.30 -0.42
CA GLY A 106 -0.55 35.34 0.79
C GLY A 106 -1.08 33.98 1.25
N LEU A 107 -1.69 33.95 2.44
CA LEU A 107 -2.06 32.73 3.18
C LEU A 107 -3.02 31.78 2.43
N ARG A 108 -3.75 32.25 1.41
CA ARG A 108 -4.73 31.43 0.67
C ARG A 108 -4.11 30.29 -0.13
N CYS A 109 -2.85 30.39 -0.52
CA CYS A 109 -2.15 29.35 -1.29
C CYS A 109 -1.20 28.50 -0.44
N ILE A 110 -1.11 28.71 0.88
CA ILE A 110 -0.11 28.07 1.74
C ILE A 110 -0.19 26.54 1.69
N ASN A 111 -1.41 25.99 1.64
CA ASN A 111 -1.66 24.55 1.58
C ASN A 111 -1.37 23.94 0.21
N LYS A 112 -1.12 24.76 -0.81
CA LYS A 112 -0.76 24.33 -2.17
C LYS A 112 0.75 24.34 -2.40
N ILE A 113 1.54 25.02 -1.55
CA ILE A 113 2.98 25.18 -1.71
C ILE A 113 3.72 24.05 -0.97
N ILE A 114 4.33 23.14 -1.74
CA ILE A 114 5.08 21.99 -1.25
C ILE A 114 6.58 22.32 -1.37
N CYS A 115 7.29 22.34 -0.24
CA CYS A 115 8.76 22.48 -0.25
C CYS A 115 9.40 21.11 -0.37
N LEU A 116 10.20 20.89 -1.41
CA LEU A 116 10.78 19.58 -1.70
C LEU A 116 11.79 19.14 -0.62
N ASP A 117 12.53 20.07 -0.01
CA ASP A 117 13.42 19.78 1.13
C ASP A 117 12.68 19.14 2.32
N GLU A 118 11.44 19.56 2.61
CA GLU A 118 10.64 19.03 3.73
C GLU A 118 10.33 17.54 3.56
N PHE A 119 10.45 17.02 2.33
CA PHE A 119 10.15 15.64 1.99
C PHE A 119 11.42 14.82 1.68
N GLY A 120 12.61 15.37 1.94
CA GLY A 120 13.88 14.64 1.80
C GLY A 120 14.45 14.65 0.39
N PHE A 121 14.03 15.58 -0.48
CA PHE A 121 14.68 15.80 -1.76
C PHE A 121 16.07 16.41 -1.54
N LYS A 122 17.10 15.55 -1.42
CA LYS A 122 18.48 16.00 -1.27
C LYS A 122 19.07 16.34 -2.64
N ARG A 123 19.48 17.60 -2.81
CA ARG A 123 20.27 18.03 -3.97
C ARG A 123 21.53 17.15 -4.10
N PRO A 124 21.94 16.73 -5.31
CA PRO A 124 23.26 16.14 -5.50
C PRO A 124 24.32 17.13 -5.00
N GLN A 125 25.33 16.66 -4.26
CA GLN A 125 26.41 17.49 -3.72
C GLN A 125 27.21 18.13 -4.87
N TYR A 126 26.78 19.29 -5.33
CA TYR A 126 27.55 20.17 -6.20
C TYR A 126 27.45 21.61 -5.71
N SER A 127 28.54 22.35 -5.93
CA SER A 127 28.83 23.73 -5.53
C SER A 127 27.63 24.54 -5.01
N PRO A 128 27.70 25.10 -3.77
CA PRO A 128 26.57 25.73 -3.06
C PRO A 128 25.94 26.98 -3.74
N ASN A 129 26.42 27.37 -4.93
CA ASN A 129 26.02 28.59 -5.64
C ASN A 129 25.27 28.34 -6.98
N LEU A 130 24.84 27.11 -7.30
CA LEU A 130 24.14 26.81 -8.56
C LEU A 130 22.67 26.45 -8.32
N SER A 131 21.71 27.26 -8.80
CA SER A 131 20.28 26.91 -8.80
C SER A 131 19.95 25.83 -9.85
N ILE A 132 18.84 25.08 -9.71
CA ILE A 132 18.39 24.05 -10.68
C ILE A 132 18.36 24.58 -12.13
N ILE A 133 18.09 25.87 -12.29
CA ILE A 133 17.97 26.55 -13.58
C ILE A 133 19.31 27.05 -14.12
N SER A 134 20.32 27.25 -13.28
CA SER A 134 21.68 27.58 -13.74
C SER A 134 22.35 26.44 -14.54
N LEU A 135 21.86 25.20 -14.38
CA LEU A 135 22.22 24.05 -15.21
C LEU A 135 21.62 24.13 -16.63
N PHE A 136 20.47 24.77 -16.82
CA PHE A 136 19.83 24.94 -18.14
C PHE A 136 20.59 25.92 -19.06
N LYS A 137 21.33 26.90 -18.51
CA LYS A 137 22.08 27.90 -19.31
C LYS A 137 23.52 27.49 -19.64
N ARG A 138 24.10 26.48 -18.97
CA ARG A 138 25.53 26.14 -19.09
C ARG A 138 25.88 25.25 -20.28
N ASP A 139 24.89 24.75 -21.01
CA ASP A 139 25.06 23.67 -22.00
C ASP A 139 25.51 24.12 -23.41
N LYS A 140 26.26 25.24 -23.52
CA LYS A 140 26.71 25.72 -24.85
C LYS A 140 28.12 26.28 -24.96
N ARG A 141 28.92 26.36 -23.89
CA ARG A 141 30.31 26.83 -24.02
C ARG A 141 31.28 26.03 -23.13
N ARG A 142 31.92 25.04 -23.77
CA ARG A 142 33.13 24.29 -23.36
C ARG A 142 33.09 23.64 -21.96
N LEU A 143 33.09 22.31 -21.91
CA LEU A 143 34.26 21.53 -21.48
C LEU A 143 34.03 20.02 -21.65
N SER A 144 35.17 19.35 -21.79
CA SER A 144 35.43 17.93 -21.99
C SER A 144 35.02 17.04 -20.83
N ARG A 145 34.55 15.82 -21.17
CA ARG A 145 34.66 14.56 -20.43
C ARG A 145 34.79 14.66 -18.89
N GLN A 146 33.69 14.95 -18.22
CA GLN A 146 33.30 14.33 -16.94
C GLN A 146 31.80 14.53 -16.76
N GLU A 147 31.11 13.50 -16.27
CA GLU A 147 29.66 13.31 -16.26
C GLU A 147 28.85 14.57 -15.92
N SER A 148 28.27 15.21 -16.94
CA SER A 148 27.28 16.28 -16.77
C SER A 148 25.89 15.76 -17.17
N TYR A 149 24.99 15.70 -16.21
CA TYR A 149 23.59 15.32 -16.41
C TYR A 149 22.82 16.45 -17.12
N SER A 150 21.98 16.09 -18.09
CA SER A 150 21.14 17.04 -18.82
C SER A 150 19.97 17.55 -17.96
N ALA A 151 19.39 18.69 -18.33
CA ALA A 151 18.16 19.20 -17.72
C ALA A 151 16.99 18.20 -17.76
N HIS A 152 16.99 17.32 -18.77
CA HIS A 152 16.03 16.24 -18.92
C HIS A 152 16.20 15.17 -17.82
N ASP A 153 17.44 14.83 -17.45
CA ASP A 153 17.74 13.84 -16.40
C ASP A 153 17.29 14.28 -15.01
N ILE A 154 17.34 15.59 -14.73
CA ILE A 154 16.86 16.16 -13.45
C ILE A 154 15.34 16.10 -13.36
N LEU A 155 14.63 16.40 -14.46
CA LEU A 155 13.16 16.27 -14.53
C LEU A 155 12.72 14.81 -14.41
N ILE A 156 13.44 13.87 -15.05
CA ILE A 156 13.19 12.43 -14.90
C ILE A 156 13.41 12.00 -13.45
N ARG A 157 14.47 12.45 -12.78
CA ARG A 157 14.75 12.10 -11.37
C ARG A 157 13.74 12.72 -10.40
N MET A 158 13.28 13.95 -10.62
CA MET A 158 12.19 14.55 -9.83
C MET A 158 10.87 13.79 -10.02
N LYS A 159 10.56 13.38 -11.25
CA LYS A 159 9.39 12.53 -11.54
C LYS A 159 9.50 11.19 -10.80
N ASP A 160 10.61 10.50 -10.99
CA ASP A 160 10.88 9.19 -10.39
C ASP A 160 10.84 9.26 -8.86
N TRP A 161 11.31 10.36 -8.27
CA TRP A 161 11.21 10.62 -6.83
C TRP A 161 9.77 10.95 -6.37
N LEU A 162 8.99 11.75 -7.10
CA LEU A 162 7.58 12.04 -6.78
C LEU A 162 6.70 10.78 -6.90
N GLU A 163 7.00 9.88 -7.85
CA GLU A 163 6.32 8.60 -8.02
C GLU A 163 6.71 7.61 -6.91
N LYS A 164 8.00 7.52 -6.55
CA LYS A 164 8.49 6.63 -5.49
C LYS A 164 8.10 7.06 -4.08
N SER A 165 7.99 8.37 -3.82
CA SER A 165 7.62 8.91 -2.50
C SER A 165 6.13 8.73 -2.15
N LYS A 166 5.31 8.17 -3.05
CA LYS A 166 3.83 8.02 -2.91
C LYS A 166 3.09 9.34 -2.67
N LEU A 167 3.76 10.49 -2.77
CA LEU A 167 3.19 11.82 -2.55
C LEU A 167 2.08 12.14 -3.55
N TYR A 168 2.24 11.65 -4.79
CA TYR A 168 1.26 11.74 -5.88
C TYR A 168 -0.02 10.92 -5.62
N ILE A 169 0.10 9.78 -4.91
CA ILE A 169 -1.01 8.84 -4.64
C ILE A 169 -1.77 9.24 -3.37
N ALA A 170 -1.08 9.73 -2.33
CA ALA A 170 -1.69 10.16 -1.08
C ALA A 170 -2.64 11.36 -1.26
N THR A 171 -2.22 12.35 -2.05
CA THR A 171 -3.02 13.56 -2.34
C THR A 171 -4.27 13.31 -3.19
N HIS A 172 -4.27 12.29 -4.04
CA HIS A 172 -5.46 11.89 -4.81
C HIS A 172 -6.48 11.09 -3.99
N ARG A 173 -6.02 10.37 -2.95
CA ARG A 173 -6.90 9.59 -2.06
C ARG A 173 -7.76 10.48 -1.17
N ASP A 174 -7.24 11.61 -0.70
CA ASP A 174 -7.97 12.55 0.17
C ASP A 174 -9.10 13.30 -0.56
N ILE A 175 -8.99 13.50 -1.88
CA ILE A 175 -10.05 14.06 -2.72
C ILE A 175 -11.17 13.02 -2.92
N TYR A 176 -10.81 11.75 -3.11
CA TYR A 176 -11.75 10.65 -3.37
C TYR A 176 -12.66 10.32 -2.17
N VAL A 177 -12.18 10.52 -0.95
CA VAL A 177 -12.95 10.25 0.28
C VAL A 177 -13.94 11.38 0.62
N ARG A 178 -13.74 12.61 0.10
CA ARG A 178 -14.64 13.74 0.37
C ARG A 178 -15.87 13.83 -0.54
N GLU A 179 -15.85 13.20 -1.72
CA GLU A 179 -16.95 13.33 -2.70
C GLU A 179 -17.99 12.20 -2.65
N ASN A 180 -17.82 11.16 -1.83
CA ASN A 180 -18.75 10.03 -1.74
C ASN A 180 -19.37 9.85 -0.35
N LEU A 181 -20.32 10.71 0.01
CA LEU A 181 -21.31 10.44 1.06
C LEU A 181 -22.74 10.81 0.59
N LYS A 182 -23.45 9.77 0.12
CA LYS A 182 -24.91 9.49 0.11
C LYS A 182 -25.90 10.54 -0.45
N GLU A 183 -26.59 10.16 -1.53
CA GLU A 183 -28.06 10.32 -1.65
C GLU A 183 -28.69 9.04 -2.22
N SER A 184 -29.79 8.58 -1.60
CA SER A 184 -30.58 7.41 -2.06
C SER A 184 -31.82 7.86 -2.86
N PRO A 185 -32.25 7.13 -3.91
CA PRO A 185 -33.29 7.59 -4.82
C PRO A 185 -34.69 7.05 -4.46
N GLN A 186 -35.51 7.82 -3.72
CA GLN A 186 -36.94 7.47 -3.50
C GLN A 186 -37.97 8.63 -3.56
N SER A 187 -37.64 9.84 -4.01
CA SER A 187 -38.56 11.01 -3.90
C SER A 187 -38.97 11.68 -5.23
N VAL A 188 -39.31 10.91 -6.28
CA VAL A 188 -39.75 11.48 -7.59
C VAL A 188 -41.15 11.03 -8.06
N HIS A 189 -42.06 10.64 -7.16
CA HIS A 189 -43.41 10.19 -7.57
C HIS A 189 -44.62 10.85 -6.89
N ARG A 190 -44.51 12.10 -6.40
CA ARG A 190 -45.67 12.86 -5.91
C ARG A 190 -45.61 14.37 -6.18
N ILE A 191 -45.62 14.78 -7.45
CA ILE A 191 -46.08 16.14 -7.83
C ILE A 191 -46.85 16.06 -9.15
N ARG A 192 -48.08 15.54 -9.11
CA ARG A 192 -49.12 15.75 -10.13
C ARG A 192 -50.49 15.69 -9.46
N LYS A 193 -50.94 16.82 -8.91
CA LYS A 193 -52.37 17.19 -8.77
C LYS A 193 -52.50 18.58 -8.14
N TYR A 194 -53.49 19.34 -8.65
CA TYR A 194 -53.88 20.73 -8.32
C TYR A 194 -52.99 21.83 -8.92
N SER A 195 -53.49 22.90 -9.55
CA SER A 195 -54.84 23.39 -9.85
C SER A 195 -54.79 24.44 -10.97
N SER A 196 -55.94 24.63 -11.63
CA SER A 196 -56.40 25.84 -12.34
C SER A 196 -56.15 27.12 -11.52
N SER A 197 -56.03 28.36 -12.02
CA SER A 197 -56.58 29.03 -13.20
C SER A 197 -55.82 30.36 -13.44
N LYS A 198 -55.96 30.94 -14.65
CA LYS A 198 -55.68 32.33 -15.08
C LYS A 198 -54.49 33.07 -14.43
N PHE A 199 -53.38 33.24 -15.17
CA PHE A 199 -52.72 34.55 -15.39
C PHE A 199 -51.55 34.48 -16.40
N ASN A 200 -51.58 35.42 -17.35
CA ASN A 200 -50.52 36.05 -18.17
C ASN A 200 -49.68 35.31 -19.26
N SER A 201 -49.72 35.92 -20.45
CA SER A 201 -49.03 35.62 -21.71
C SER A 201 -47.49 35.66 -21.69
N LYS A 202 -46.86 36.06 -20.58
CA LYS A 202 -45.39 36.00 -20.40
C LYS A 202 -44.87 34.57 -20.21
N TYR A 203 -45.73 33.62 -19.85
CA TYR A 203 -45.33 32.22 -19.59
C TYR A 203 -44.96 31.45 -20.88
N HIS A 204 -45.49 31.84 -22.03
CA HIS A 204 -45.30 31.11 -23.29
C HIS A 204 -43.91 31.31 -23.93
N ILE A 205 -43.31 32.50 -23.75
CA ILE A 205 -41.95 32.81 -24.17
C ILE A 205 -40.94 32.12 -23.24
N TYR A 206 -41.22 32.12 -21.93
CA TYR A 206 -40.39 31.43 -20.95
C TYR A 206 -40.38 29.91 -21.18
N GLN A 207 -41.52 29.29 -21.51
CA GLN A 207 -41.55 27.86 -21.86
C GLN A 207 -40.80 27.52 -23.16
N LYS A 208 -40.75 28.41 -24.16
CA LYS A 208 -39.94 28.20 -25.38
C LYS A 208 -38.44 28.30 -25.09
N ILE A 209 -38.03 29.26 -24.26
CA ILE A 209 -36.63 29.44 -23.83
C ILE A 209 -36.19 28.27 -22.94
N VAL A 210 -37.03 27.86 -21.98
CA VAL A 210 -36.77 26.71 -21.09
C VAL A 210 -36.75 25.40 -21.87
N ARG A 211 -37.63 25.18 -22.86
CA ARG A 211 -37.55 23.98 -23.74
C ARG A 211 -36.29 23.97 -24.60
N LYS A 212 -35.82 25.13 -25.09
CA LYS A 212 -34.58 25.24 -25.87
C LYS A 212 -33.33 25.06 -24.99
N HIS A 213 -33.34 25.57 -23.75
CA HIS A 213 -32.29 25.37 -22.76
C HIS A 213 -32.26 23.96 -22.18
N CYS A 214 -33.41 23.34 -21.89
CA CYS A 214 -33.50 21.95 -21.44
C CYS A 214 -33.10 20.97 -22.55
N LYS A 215 -33.41 21.21 -23.83
CA LYS A 215 -32.85 20.40 -24.93
C LYS A 215 -31.33 20.51 -25.00
N LYS A 216 -30.76 21.72 -24.88
CA LYS A 216 -29.29 21.89 -24.83
C LYS A 216 -28.67 21.23 -23.60
N ARG A 217 -29.26 21.36 -22.42
CA ARG A 217 -28.79 20.75 -21.16
C ARG A 217 -28.92 19.23 -21.16
N ILE A 218 -30.02 18.64 -21.63
CA ILE A 218 -30.18 17.18 -21.72
C ILE A 218 -29.19 16.59 -22.74
N THR A 219 -28.91 17.30 -23.84
CA THR A 219 -27.89 16.87 -24.81
C THR A 219 -26.47 17.00 -24.23
N HIS A 220 -26.23 18.00 -23.38
CA HIS A 220 -24.97 18.17 -22.66
C HIS A 220 -24.78 17.12 -21.55
N TYR A 221 -25.81 16.82 -20.75
CA TYR A 221 -25.78 15.77 -19.73
C TYR A 221 -25.68 14.36 -20.32
N ARG A 222 -26.36 14.08 -21.44
CA ARG A 222 -26.15 12.82 -22.18
C ARG A 222 -24.74 12.71 -22.76
N ARG A 223 -24.13 13.83 -23.18
CA ARG A 223 -22.72 13.85 -23.57
C ARG A 223 -21.80 13.62 -22.38
N GLN A 224 -22.07 14.20 -21.21
CA GLN A 224 -21.25 13.98 -20.00
C GLN A 224 -21.37 12.56 -19.43
N HIS A 225 -22.55 11.93 -19.47
CA HIS A 225 -22.69 10.52 -19.09
C HIS A 225 -21.98 9.56 -20.06
N LEU A 226 -21.81 9.96 -21.32
CA LEU A 226 -21.02 9.21 -22.30
C LEU A 226 -19.49 9.41 -22.13
N ILE A 227 -19.04 10.42 -21.38
CA ILE A 227 -17.61 10.64 -21.09
C ILE A 227 -17.05 9.54 -20.17
N PHE A 228 -17.90 8.87 -19.39
CA PHE A 228 -17.47 7.81 -18.46
C PHE A 228 -17.45 6.40 -19.07
N LEU A 229 -17.95 6.20 -20.29
CA LEU A 229 -17.91 4.92 -20.98
C LEU A 229 -16.82 4.96 -22.05
N LYS A 230 -15.86 4.03 -21.97
CA LYS A 230 -14.83 3.84 -23.00
C LYS A 230 -15.48 3.43 -24.33
N MET A 231 -15.49 4.35 -25.29
CA MET A 231 -16.07 4.14 -26.62
C MET A 231 -14.96 3.84 -27.62
N GLU A 232 -15.22 2.91 -28.53
CA GLU A 232 -14.32 2.56 -29.61
C GLU A 232 -15.06 2.69 -30.95
N ALA A 233 -14.31 2.72 -32.05
CA ALA A 233 -14.84 2.84 -33.39
C ALA A 233 -14.38 1.70 -34.28
N ILE A 234 -15.27 1.15 -35.10
CA ILE A 234 -14.91 0.26 -36.21
C ILE A 234 -15.19 1.00 -37.51
N LEU A 235 -14.18 1.09 -38.36
CA LEU A 235 -14.17 1.99 -39.51
C LEU A 235 -13.71 1.27 -40.78
N ASP A 236 -14.49 1.41 -41.84
CA ASP A 236 -14.01 1.24 -43.21
C ASP A 236 -14.45 2.42 -44.11
N PHE A 237 -13.68 2.67 -45.16
CA PHE A 237 -13.95 3.74 -46.11
C PHE A 237 -13.37 3.48 -47.51
N ASN A 238 -14.06 4.02 -48.52
CA ASN A 238 -13.68 3.97 -49.92
C ASN A 238 -13.54 5.40 -50.48
N GLY A 239 -12.54 5.61 -51.34
CA GLY A 239 -12.20 6.94 -51.83
C GLY A 239 -11.27 6.93 -53.03
N TYR A 240 -10.91 8.12 -53.50
CA TYR A 240 -10.08 8.33 -54.69
C TYR A 240 -9.07 9.44 -54.44
N PHE A 241 -7.98 9.43 -55.19
CA PHE A 241 -6.97 10.49 -55.12
C PHE A 241 -7.37 11.70 -55.98
N ARG A 242 -7.29 12.89 -55.38
CA ARG A 242 -7.39 14.18 -56.06
C ARG A 242 -6.03 14.88 -56.00
N GLY A 243 -5.19 14.65 -57.01
CA GLY A 243 -3.74 14.86 -56.92
C GLY A 243 -3.15 13.96 -55.83
N LYS A 244 -2.30 14.50 -54.95
CA LYS A 244 -1.70 13.77 -53.83
C LYS A 244 -2.63 13.55 -52.62
N LYS A 245 -3.82 14.18 -52.63
CA LYS A 245 -4.75 14.13 -51.49
C LYS A 245 -5.85 13.09 -51.72
N TYR A 246 -5.93 12.13 -50.83
CA TYR A 246 -6.97 11.13 -50.78
C TYR A 246 -8.29 11.78 -50.37
N LYS A 247 -9.38 11.40 -51.04
CA LYS A 247 -10.73 11.92 -50.84
C LYS A 247 -11.68 10.77 -50.58
N ILE A 248 -12.24 10.74 -49.38
CA ILE A 248 -13.25 9.76 -48.98
C ILE A 248 -14.56 10.05 -49.71
N LYS A 249 -15.04 9.04 -50.46
CA LYS A 249 -16.31 9.08 -51.18
C LYS A 249 -17.41 8.35 -50.43
N GLU A 250 -17.08 7.31 -49.68
CA GLU A 250 -17.98 6.56 -48.80
C GLU A 250 -17.23 6.18 -47.52
N TYR A 251 -17.86 6.30 -46.36
CA TYR A 251 -17.36 5.70 -45.12
C TYR A 251 -18.50 5.09 -44.32
N SER A 252 -18.15 4.05 -43.56
CA SER A 252 -19.00 3.44 -42.55
C SER A 252 -18.25 3.38 -41.23
N LEU A 253 -18.87 3.92 -40.19
CA LEU A 253 -18.31 4.02 -38.84
C LEU A 253 -19.35 3.50 -37.85
N TYR A 254 -18.97 2.48 -37.08
CA TYR A 254 -19.74 2.02 -35.94
C TYR A 254 -19.02 2.43 -34.66
N VAL A 255 -19.71 3.17 -33.79
CA VAL A 255 -19.23 3.44 -32.44
C VAL A 255 -19.76 2.35 -31.54
N ILE A 256 -18.87 1.66 -30.86
CA ILE A 256 -19.13 0.49 -30.03
C ILE A 256 -18.66 0.73 -28.59
N ARG A 257 -19.26 0.02 -27.64
CA ARG A 257 -18.74 -0.07 -26.26
C ARG A 257 -17.57 -1.05 -26.25
N GLY A 258 -16.41 -0.65 -25.69
CA GLY A 258 -15.17 -1.42 -25.81
C GLY A 258 -15.24 -2.86 -25.27
N GLN A 259 -16.05 -3.12 -24.23
CA GLN A 259 -16.15 -4.46 -23.63
C GLN A 259 -17.18 -5.37 -24.29
N THR A 260 -18.31 -4.83 -24.75
CA THR A 260 -19.43 -5.65 -25.23
C THR A 260 -19.55 -5.68 -26.75
N TYR A 261 -18.84 -4.78 -27.45
CA TYR A 261 -19.00 -4.52 -28.87
C TYR A 261 -20.44 -4.14 -29.25
N ASP A 262 -21.22 -3.65 -28.28
CA ASP A 262 -22.56 -3.16 -28.55
C ASP A 262 -22.49 -1.87 -29.32
N VAL A 263 -23.20 -1.85 -30.45
CA VAL A 263 -23.28 -0.68 -31.32
C VAL A 263 -24.09 0.41 -30.62
N VAL A 264 -23.44 1.52 -30.32
CA VAL A 264 -24.09 2.71 -29.76
C VAL A 264 -24.57 3.65 -30.86
N SER A 265 -23.77 3.80 -31.92
CA SER A 265 -24.16 4.57 -33.09
C SER A 265 -23.53 4.04 -34.36
N HIS A 266 -24.17 4.32 -35.49
CA HIS A 266 -23.72 3.92 -36.82
C HIS A 266 -23.87 5.09 -37.79
N TYR A 267 -22.82 5.33 -38.56
CA TYR A 267 -22.76 6.36 -39.59
C TYR A 267 -22.34 5.74 -40.91
N LEU A 268 -23.26 5.68 -41.87
CA LEU A 268 -22.96 5.40 -43.28
C LEU A 268 -23.18 6.68 -44.09
N GLN A 269 -22.13 7.23 -44.69
CA GLN A 269 -22.22 8.49 -45.43
C GLN A 269 -21.51 8.39 -46.78
N VAL A 270 -22.05 9.10 -47.77
CA VAL A 270 -21.50 9.17 -49.13
C VAL A 270 -21.33 10.64 -49.51
N SER A 271 -20.11 11.06 -49.87
CA SER A 271 -19.83 12.47 -50.11
C SER A 271 -20.26 12.96 -51.49
N LYS A 272 -20.87 14.14 -51.55
CA LYS A 272 -21.08 14.92 -52.78
C LYS A 272 -19.88 15.84 -52.97
N PRO A 273 -19.06 15.65 -54.01
CA PRO A 273 -17.95 16.54 -54.30
C PRO A 273 -18.45 17.97 -54.55
N PRO A 274 -17.74 19.00 -54.07
CA PRO A 274 -18.18 20.39 -54.18
C PRO A 274 -18.08 20.94 -55.62
N LYS A 275 -17.27 20.31 -56.47
CA LYS A 275 -17.02 20.74 -57.85
C LYS A 275 -17.85 19.93 -58.85
N CYS A 276 -18.32 20.59 -59.90
CA CYS A 276 -18.96 19.88 -61.01
C CYS A 276 -17.92 19.05 -61.78
N TRP A 277 -18.34 17.92 -62.35
CA TRP A 277 -17.46 16.96 -63.03
C TRP A 277 -16.56 17.60 -64.10
N HIS A 278 -17.04 18.62 -64.80
CA HIS A 278 -16.29 19.28 -65.87
C HIS A 278 -15.22 20.25 -65.37
N THR A 279 -15.24 20.63 -64.08
CA THR A 279 -14.28 21.57 -63.47
C THR A 279 -13.10 20.89 -62.78
N ILE A 280 -13.03 19.56 -62.80
CA ILE A 280 -11.88 18.81 -62.26
C ILE A 280 -10.91 18.44 -63.39
N SER A 281 -9.61 18.42 -63.07
CA SER A 281 -8.55 18.06 -64.04
C SER A 281 -8.78 16.67 -64.64
N LEU A 282 -8.20 16.43 -65.82
CA LEU A 282 -8.31 15.14 -66.52
C LEU A 282 -7.80 13.96 -65.66
N GLU A 283 -6.66 14.15 -64.98
CA GLU A 283 -6.09 13.19 -64.03
C GLU A 283 -7.10 12.82 -62.93
N ASN A 284 -7.71 13.80 -62.29
CA ASN A 284 -8.70 13.56 -61.22
C ASN A 284 -9.96 12.87 -61.75
N ARG A 285 -10.38 13.17 -62.99
CA ARG A 285 -11.48 12.44 -63.65
C ARG A 285 -11.11 10.99 -63.87
N ASN A 286 -9.88 10.69 -64.28
CA ASN A 286 -9.40 9.33 -64.48
C ASN A 286 -9.31 8.55 -63.16
N ASN A 287 -8.73 9.16 -62.12
CA ASN A 287 -8.71 8.59 -60.76
C ASN A 287 -10.13 8.23 -60.28
N TYR A 288 -11.09 9.14 -60.51
CA TYR A 288 -12.49 8.88 -60.17
C TYR A 288 -13.14 7.80 -61.02
N LYS A 289 -12.83 7.69 -62.32
CA LYS A 289 -13.33 6.61 -63.18
C LYS A 289 -12.84 5.25 -62.67
N THR A 290 -11.59 5.13 -62.25
CA THR A 290 -11.04 3.93 -61.62
C THR A 290 -11.79 3.58 -60.34
N TYR A 291 -12.00 4.57 -59.47
CA TYR A 291 -12.84 4.42 -58.28
C TYR A 291 -14.26 3.94 -58.64
N PHE A 292 -14.92 4.59 -59.60
CA PHE A 292 -16.28 4.27 -60.01
C PHE A 292 -16.40 2.87 -60.62
N LYS A 293 -15.38 2.39 -61.34
CA LYS A 293 -15.36 1.01 -61.85
C LYS A 293 -15.35 -0.03 -60.72
N ARG A 294 -14.68 0.27 -59.60
CA ARG A 294 -14.50 -0.65 -58.46
C ARG A 294 -15.62 -0.57 -57.42
N PHE A 295 -16.17 0.62 -57.21
CA PHE A 295 -17.11 0.89 -56.11
C PHE A 295 -18.46 1.45 -56.59
N GLY A 296 -18.66 1.72 -57.89
CA GLY A 296 -19.99 1.99 -58.47
C GLY A 296 -20.77 3.22 -57.98
N ILE A 297 -20.20 4.10 -57.15
CA ILE A 297 -20.89 5.30 -56.65
C ILE A 297 -20.70 6.47 -57.61
N GLY A 298 -21.80 7.00 -58.17
CA GLY A 298 -21.78 8.11 -59.12
C GLY A 298 -21.24 9.43 -58.52
N TRP A 299 -20.64 10.28 -59.36
CA TRP A 299 -20.04 11.57 -58.92
C TRP A 299 -21.02 12.45 -58.14
N LYS A 300 -22.23 12.64 -58.68
CA LYS A 300 -23.31 13.45 -58.07
C LYS A 300 -24.05 12.73 -56.93
N THR A 301 -23.84 11.43 -56.76
CA THR A 301 -24.50 10.62 -55.73
C THR A 301 -23.85 10.89 -54.37
N GLY A 302 -24.66 11.16 -53.35
CA GLY A 302 -24.21 11.31 -51.97
C GLY A 302 -25.31 11.79 -51.02
N THR A 303 -25.03 11.77 -49.73
CA THR A 303 -25.89 12.27 -48.66
C THR A 303 -25.66 13.76 -48.42
N HIS A 304 -24.40 14.16 -48.26
CA HIS A 304 -24.00 15.51 -47.86
C HIS A 304 -22.80 16.00 -48.67
N ASN A 305 -22.51 17.30 -48.62
CA ASN A 305 -21.27 17.82 -49.20
C ASN A 305 -20.04 17.31 -48.43
N GLU A 306 -18.89 17.27 -49.12
CA GLU A 306 -17.62 16.76 -48.58
C GLU A 306 -17.19 17.44 -47.26
N LYS A 307 -17.38 18.76 -47.14
CA LYS A 307 -16.99 19.53 -45.94
C LYS A 307 -17.79 19.09 -44.71
N LEU A 308 -19.10 18.95 -44.85
CA LEU A 308 -19.97 18.50 -43.76
C LEU A 308 -19.66 17.05 -43.35
N ILE A 309 -19.39 16.18 -44.31
CA ILE A 309 -18.96 14.80 -44.03
C ILE A 309 -17.64 14.77 -43.28
N THR A 310 -16.66 15.58 -43.69
CA THR A 310 -15.37 15.68 -42.99
C THR A 310 -15.55 16.08 -41.53
N ASN A 311 -16.37 17.10 -41.27
CA ASN A 311 -16.63 17.58 -39.91
C ASN A 311 -17.35 16.53 -39.08
N ASN A 312 -18.42 15.93 -39.60
CA ASN A 312 -19.18 14.90 -38.90
C ASN A 312 -18.32 13.67 -38.61
N PHE A 313 -17.45 13.29 -39.54
CA PHE A 313 -16.56 12.17 -39.38
C PHE A 313 -15.50 12.45 -38.30
N TRP A 314 -14.89 13.63 -38.32
CA TRP A 314 -13.96 14.06 -37.28
C TRP A 314 -14.61 14.11 -35.89
N ASP A 315 -15.81 14.68 -35.79
CA ASP A 315 -16.51 14.79 -34.51
C ASP A 315 -16.94 13.44 -33.94
N ALA A 316 -17.24 12.46 -34.79
CA ALA A 316 -17.49 11.09 -34.36
C ALA A 316 -16.22 10.41 -33.82
N LEU A 317 -15.07 10.60 -34.47
CA LEU A 317 -13.80 10.04 -34.04
C LEU A 317 -13.19 10.72 -32.81
N ARG A 318 -13.46 12.01 -32.58
CA ARG A 318 -12.85 12.77 -31.47
C ARG A 318 -13.16 12.21 -30.08
N ASN A 319 -14.23 11.43 -29.95
CA ASN A 319 -14.70 10.91 -28.66
C ASN A 319 -14.46 9.40 -28.50
N VAL A 320 -13.66 8.77 -29.37
CA VAL A 320 -13.31 7.34 -29.23
C VAL A 320 -11.86 7.16 -28.78
N GLU A 321 -11.64 6.15 -27.94
CA GLU A 321 -10.32 5.80 -27.39
C GLU A 321 -9.48 5.03 -28.43
N ALA A 322 -10.12 4.12 -29.17
CA ALA A 322 -9.49 3.31 -30.20
C ALA A 322 -10.32 3.23 -31.49
N VAL A 323 -9.63 3.04 -32.62
CA VAL A 323 -10.22 2.86 -33.95
C VAL A 323 -9.73 1.55 -34.57
N TYR A 324 -10.63 0.58 -34.73
CA TYR A 324 -10.41 -0.63 -35.52
C TYR A 324 -10.49 -0.31 -37.00
N VAL A 325 -9.42 -0.60 -37.71
CA VAL A 325 -9.34 -0.52 -39.16
C VAL A 325 -8.77 -1.83 -39.69
N ILE A 326 -9.03 -2.12 -40.97
CA ILE A 326 -8.55 -3.36 -41.60
C ILE A 326 -7.02 -3.47 -41.46
N ASN A 327 -6.28 -2.47 -41.89
CA ASN A 327 -4.81 -2.49 -41.88
C ASN A 327 -4.17 -1.10 -41.78
N GLN A 328 -2.84 -1.09 -41.66
CA GLN A 328 -2.03 0.14 -41.60
C GLN A 328 -2.20 1.03 -42.83
N GLY A 329 -2.37 0.46 -44.03
CA GLY A 329 -2.62 1.22 -45.25
C GLY A 329 -3.90 2.07 -45.18
N LYS A 330 -4.97 1.54 -44.58
CA LYS A 330 -6.19 2.32 -44.31
C LYS A 330 -5.93 3.47 -43.34
N ARG A 331 -5.11 3.29 -42.31
CA ARG A 331 -4.71 4.42 -41.43
C ARG A 331 -4.00 5.53 -42.21
N GLN A 332 -3.02 5.19 -43.05
CA GLN A 332 -2.27 6.18 -43.83
C GLN A 332 -3.17 6.98 -44.78
N LEU A 333 -4.15 6.31 -45.42
CA LEU A 333 -5.14 7.00 -46.26
C LEU A 333 -6.04 7.95 -45.46
N LEU A 334 -6.35 7.61 -44.20
CA LEU A 334 -7.15 8.43 -43.31
C LEU A 334 -6.38 9.67 -42.82
N GLU A 335 -5.11 9.50 -42.44
CA GLU A 335 -4.20 10.61 -42.09
C GLU A 335 -4.03 11.57 -43.28
N ASN A 336 -3.84 11.04 -44.49
CA ASN A 336 -3.76 11.83 -45.72
C ASN A 336 -5.07 12.59 -46.03
N TYR A 337 -6.23 12.00 -45.74
CA TYR A 337 -7.53 12.65 -45.91
C TYR A 337 -7.67 13.88 -45.00
N PHE A 338 -7.31 13.74 -43.71
CA PHE A 338 -7.40 14.81 -42.73
C PHE A 338 -6.24 15.79 -42.75
N ASP A 339 -5.14 15.44 -43.43
CA ASP A 339 -3.93 16.28 -43.55
C ASP A 339 -3.26 16.55 -42.20
N LYS A 340 -3.30 15.55 -41.31
CA LYS A 340 -2.73 15.62 -39.97
C LYS A 340 -2.53 14.25 -39.37
N PHE A 341 -1.62 14.17 -38.40
CA PHE A 341 -1.51 13.02 -37.51
C PHE A 341 -2.81 12.82 -36.73
N LEU A 342 -3.22 11.56 -36.59
CA LEU A 342 -4.42 11.17 -35.90
C LEU A 342 -4.03 10.60 -34.53
N PRO A 343 -4.31 11.30 -33.41
CA PRO A 343 -3.84 10.90 -32.08
C PRO A 343 -4.63 9.73 -31.47
N PHE A 344 -5.32 8.94 -32.30
CA PHE A 344 -6.14 7.81 -31.85
C PHE A 344 -5.29 6.54 -31.77
N LYS A 345 -5.61 5.65 -30.83
CA LYS A 345 -5.05 4.29 -30.85
C LYS A 345 -5.67 3.52 -32.02
N PHE A 346 -4.87 3.16 -33.01
CA PHE A 346 -5.34 2.30 -34.12
C PHE A 346 -5.12 0.84 -33.78
N ILE A 347 -6.13 0.01 -34.06
CA ILE A 347 -6.05 -1.44 -33.94
C ILE A 347 -6.28 -2.03 -35.33
N TYR A 348 -5.34 -2.84 -35.79
CA TYR A 348 -5.34 -3.41 -37.14
C TYR A 348 -5.94 -4.81 -37.10
N LEU A 349 -7.10 -5.01 -37.71
CA LEU A 349 -7.81 -6.29 -37.63
C LEU A 349 -7.03 -7.42 -38.32
N ASN A 350 -6.29 -7.11 -39.39
CA ASN A 350 -5.46 -8.10 -40.08
C ASN A 350 -4.40 -8.70 -39.15
N ASP A 351 -3.81 -7.87 -38.29
CA ASP A 351 -2.80 -8.30 -37.31
C ASP A 351 -3.42 -9.17 -36.21
N LEU A 352 -4.75 -9.09 -36.04
CA LEU A 352 -5.54 -9.92 -35.13
C LEU A 352 -6.12 -11.17 -35.82
N GLY A 353 -5.68 -11.47 -37.05
CA GLY A 353 -6.12 -12.66 -37.81
C GLY A 353 -7.46 -12.48 -38.54
N PHE A 354 -7.94 -11.25 -38.73
CA PHE A 354 -9.08 -11.00 -39.62
C PHE A 354 -8.62 -11.09 -41.08
N ASP A 355 -8.90 -12.22 -41.71
CA ASP A 355 -8.70 -12.38 -43.15
C ASP A 355 -9.80 -11.64 -43.91
N PHE A 356 -9.48 -10.45 -44.40
CA PHE A 356 -10.45 -9.58 -45.03
C PHE A 356 -10.67 -9.96 -46.49
N GLU A 357 -11.78 -10.66 -46.74
CA GLU A 357 -12.32 -10.85 -48.08
C GLU A 357 -13.40 -9.77 -48.37
N PRO A 358 -13.13 -8.82 -49.29
CA PRO A 358 -14.09 -7.77 -49.60
C PRO A 358 -15.39 -8.35 -50.16
N GLN A 359 -16.53 -7.99 -49.56
CA GLN A 359 -17.83 -8.39 -50.07
C GLN A 359 -18.15 -7.60 -51.35
N MET A 360 -18.12 -8.28 -52.50
CA MET A 360 -18.37 -7.67 -53.80
C MET A 360 -19.86 -7.49 -54.12
N THR A 361 -20.75 -7.88 -53.20
CA THR A 361 -22.20 -7.67 -53.30
C THR A 361 -22.66 -6.72 -52.19
N THR A 362 -23.50 -5.74 -52.52
CA THR A 362 -23.98 -4.74 -51.56
C THR A 362 -25.48 -4.47 -51.64
N GLN A 363 -26.11 -4.25 -50.48
CA GLN A 363 -27.48 -3.74 -50.40
C GLN A 363 -27.55 -2.20 -50.42
N CYS A 364 -26.41 -1.51 -50.36
CA CYS A 364 -26.34 -0.06 -50.28
C CYS A 364 -26.94 0.60 -51.54
N ARG A 365 -27.93 1.47 -51.34
CA ARG A 365 -28.67 2.14 -52.43
C ARG A 365 -27.84 3.11 -53.29
N TYR A 366 -26.64 3.47 -52.85
CA TYR A 366 -25.78 4.43 -53.54
C TYR A 366 -24.89 3.80 -54.63
N HIS A 367 -24.78 2.47 -54.63
CA HIS A 367 -24.01 1.70 -55.59
C HIS A 367 -24.87 1.37 -56.81
N LYS A 368 -24.35 1.60 -58.03
CA LYS A 368 -25.11 1.36 -59.27
C LYS A 368 -25.20 -0.11 -59.69
N LYS A 369 -24.17 -0.91 -59.40
CA LYS A 369 -24.08 -2.34 -59.75
C LYS A 369 -23.95 -3.16 -58.48
N LYS A 370 -25.07 -3.42 -57.81
CA LYS A 370 -25.06 -3.97 -56.44
C LYS A 370 -24.34 -5.32 -56.34
N GLU A 371 -24.36 -6.09 -57.41
CA GLU A 371 -23.77 -7.42 -57.54
C GLU A 371 -22.24 -7.45 -57.67
N ASN A 372 -21.57 -6.31 -57.91
CA ASN A 372 -20.13 -6.25 -58.21
C ASN A 372 -19.41 -5.05 -57.57
N ASN A 373 -19.98 -4.43 -56.54
CA ASN A 373 -19.35 -3.29 -55.87
C ASN A 373 -19.06 -3.61 -54.40
N ASN A 374 -17.84 -3.29 -54.00
CA ASN A 374 -17.43 -3.28 -52.60
C ASN A 374 -18.02 -2.05 -51.88
N CYS A 375 -18.72 -2.27 -50.77
CA CYS A 375 -19.34 -1.23 -49.96
C CYS A 375 -18.68 -1.15 -48.58
N ALA A 376 -18.30 0.07 -48.15
CA ALA A 376 -17.70 0.26 -46.84
C ALA A 376 -18.63 -0.18 -45.70
N GLY A 377 -19.95 -0.01 -45.87
CA GLY A 377 -20.96 -0.47 -44.92
C GLY A 377 -20.94 -1.97 -44.67
N ASP A 378 -20.86 -2.76 -45.75
CA ASP A 378 -20.86 -4.22 -45.69
C ASP A 378 -19.55 -4.74 -45.09
N ASN A 379 -18.42 -4.12 -45.45
CA ASN A 379 -17.11 -4.44 -44.85
C ASN A 379 -17.09 -4.16 -43.34
N THR A 380 -17.56 -2.98 -42.90
CA THR A 380 -17.59 -2.68 -41.45
C THR A 380 -18.51 -3.63 -40.70
N LEU A 381 -19.62 -4.06 -41.31
CA LEU A 381 -20.51 -5.05 -40.72
C LEU A 381 -19.84 -6.43 -40.59
N ALA A 382 -19.05 -6.84 -41.58
CA ALA A 382 -18.25 -8.06 -41.51
C ALA A 382 -17.20 -7.98 -40.39
N MET A 383 -16.51 -6.84 -40.27
CA MET A 383 -15.56 -6.56 -39.17
C MET A 383 -16.22 -6.69 -37.79
N ILE A 384 -17.42 -6.12 -37.60
CA ILE A 384 -18.19 -6.22 -36.35
C ILE A 384 -18.59 -7.66 -36.03
N LYS A 385 -19.11 -8.38 -37.03
CA LYS A 385 -19.51 -9.78 -36.85
C LYS A 385 -18.33 -10.64 -36.45
N TRP A 386 -17.16 -10.39 -37.05
CA TRP A 386 -15.93 -11.08 -36.69
C TRP A 386 -15.46 -10.72 -35.29
N LEU A 387 -15.41 -9.44 -34.91
CA LEU A 387 -15.04 -9.01 -33.55
C LEU A 387 -15.93 -9.62 -32.46
N LYS A 388 -17.25 -9.64 -32.70
CA LYS A 388 -18.22 -10.30 -31.80
C LYS A 388 -18.01 -11.82 -31.70
N LYS A 389 -17.54 -12.46 -32.76
CA LYS A 389 -17.27 -13.90 -32.81
C LYS A 389 -15.97 -14.26 -32.08
N VAL A 390 -14.89 -13.52 -32.33
CA VAL A 390 -13.57 -13.80 -31.76
C VAL A 390 -13.52 -13.46 -30.28
N LYS A 391 -14.44 -12.61 -29.78
CA LYS A 391 -14.42 -12.12 -28.38
C LYS A 391 -13.01 -11.71 -27.99
N ILE A 392 -12.39 -10.87 -28.83
CA ILE A 392 -11.11 -10.30 -28.46
C ILE A 392 -11.38 -9.59 -27.14
N ASN A 393 -10.74 -9.98 -26.05
CA ASN A 393 -10.85 -9.24 -24.81
C ASN A 393 -10.06 -7.94 -25.05
N HIS A 394 -10.71 -6.91 -25.60
CA HIS A 394 -10.00 -5.69 -25.95
C HIS A 394 -9.74 -4.84 -24.71
N VAL A 395 -8.50 -4.37 -24.71
CA VAL A 395 -7.92 -3.33 -23.86
C VAL A 395 -7.54 -3.85 -22.47
N GLU A 396 -6.34 -4.42 -22.41
CA GLU A 396 -5.40 -4.16 -21.32
C GLU A 396 -5.62 -2.73 -20.81
N ILE A 397 -6.16 -2.58 -19.61
CA ILE A 397 -6.27 -1.28 -18.97
C ILE A 397 -4.83 -0.77 -18.87
N PRO A 398 -4.45 0.33 -19.55
CA PRO A 398 -3.10 0.86 -19.45
C PRO A 398 -2.78 1.09 -17.96
N GLY A 399 -1.78 0.38 -17.44
CA GLY A 399 -1.38 0.42 -16.03
C GLY A 399 -1.79 -0.79 -15.17
N GLU A 400 -2.59 -1.74 -15.67
CA GLU A 400 -2.80 -3.01 -14.96
C GLU A 400 -1.71 -4.03 -15.31
N ASN A 401 -0.86 -4.32 -14.33
CA ASN A 401 0.14 -5.37 -14.43
C ASN A 401 -0.55 -6.74 -14.56
N LYS A 402 -0.36 -7.39 -15.71
CA LYS A 402 -0.72 -8.79 -15.94
C LYS A 402 0.49 -9.69 -15.72
N ASN A 403 0.24 -10.86 -15.17
CA ASN A 403 1.19 -11.96 -15.15
C ASN A 403 0.77 -13.00 -16.18
N ILE A 404 1.75 -13.71 -16.72
CA ILE A 404 1.53 -14.79 -17.68
C ILE A 404 2.18 -16.04 -17.14
N LEU A 405 1.51 -17.18 -17.26
CA LEU A 405 2.07 -18.49 -17.01
C LEU A 405 2.02 -19.28 -18.31
N ILE A 406 3.14 -19.85 -18.74
CA ILE A 406 3.24 -20.57 -20.01
C ILE A 406 4.06 -21.86 -19.84
N ASP A 407 3.62 -22.91 -20.52
CA ASP A 407 4.39 -24.13 -20.81
C ASP A 407 4.23 -24.46 -22.29
N PHE A 408 5.26 -25.07 -22.88
CA PHE A 408 5.24 -25.43 -24.30
C PHE A 408 6.12 -26.65 -24.59
N ASN A 409 5.76 -27.37 -25.65
CA ASN A 409 6.53 -28.48 -26.19
C ASN A 409 6.86 -28.19 -27.67
N GLY A 410 8.06 -28.52 -28.08
CA GLY A 410 8.58 -28.20 -29.41
C GLY A 410 9.77 -29.06 -29.79
N TYR A 411 10.26 -28.85 -31.01
CA TYR A 411 11.36 -29.60 -31.60
C TYR A 411 12.34 -28.65 -32.30
N PHE A 412 13.56 -29.10 -32.53
CA PHE A 412 14.57 -28.37 -33.27
C PHE A 412 14.43 -28.65 -34.78
N LEU A 413 14.13 -27.61 -35.55
CA LEU A 413 14.11 -27.65 -37.02
C LEU A 413 15.53 -27.63 -37.62
N SER A 414 16.49 -27.09 -36.86
CA SER A 414 17.92 -27.15 -37.09
C SER A 414 18.64 -27.07 -35.74
N ASP A 415 19.97 -27.19 -35.69
CA ASP A 415 20.77 -27.11 -34.46
C ASP A 415 20.51 -25.83 -33.63
N THR A 416 20.04 -24.75 -34.28
CA THR A 416 19.81 -23.46 -33.64
C THR A 416 18.35 -23.01 -33.64
N GLU A 417 17.50 -23.62 -34.48
CA GLU A 417 16.11 -23.17 -34.64
C GLU A 417 15.14 -24.09 -33.90
N TYR A 418 14.74 -23.68 -32.70
CA TYR A 418 13.66 -24.32 -31.97
C TYR A 418 12.30 -23.87 -32.50
N ILE A 419 11.35 -24.80 -32.63
CA ILE A 419 9.97 -24.52 -33.07
C ILE A 419 8.99 -25.05 -32.02
N ILE A 420 8.15 -24.15 -31.50
CA ILE A 420 7.04 -24.53 -30.63
C ILE A 420 5.98 -25.29 -31.45
N LYS A 421 5.72 -26.55 -31.06
CA LYS A 421 4.71 -27.42 -31.67
C LYS A 421 3.37 -27.32 -30.94
N GLU A 422 3.38 -27.13 -29.63
CA GLU A 422 2.22 -26.78 -28.84
C GLU A 422 2.59 -25.83 -27.69
N TYR A 423 1.66 -24.97 -27.29
CA TYR A 423 1.79 -24.20 -26.06
C TYR A 423 0.45 -24.05 -25.37
N SER A 424 0.49 -23.85 -24.06
CA SER A 424 -0.65 -23.37 -23.29
C SER A 424 -0.22 -22.25 -22.38
N LEU A 425 -1.01 -21.18 -22.33
CA LEU A 425 -0.78 -20.07 -21.43
C LEU A 425 -2.05 -19.61 -20.72
N TYR A 426 -1.83 -19.04 -19.54
CA TYR A 426 -2.83 -18.35 -18.74
C TYR A 426 -2.36 -16.92 -18.50
N ILE A 427 -3.25 -15.96 -18.75
CA ILE A 427 -3.03 -14.55 -18.44
C ILE A 427 -3.91 -14.22 -17.24
N PHE A 428 -3.33 -13.68 -16.17
CA PHE A 428 -4.06 -13.37 -14.94
C PHE A 428 -3.61 -12.04 -14.33
N ARG A 429 -4.52 -11.42 -13.57
CA ARG A 429 -4.26 -10.16 -12.86
C ARG A 429 -3.29 -10.39 -11.71
N ASP A 430 -2.25 -9.57 -11.63
CA ASP A 430 -1.21 -9.68 -10.61
C ASP A 430 -1.73 -9.59 -9.16
N LYS A 431 -2.72 -8.73 -8.90
CA LYS A 431 -3.23 -8.50 -7.54
C LYS A 431 -4.34 -9.47 -7.11
N THR A 432 -5.16 -9.93 -8.05
CA THR A 432 -6.37 -10.70 -7.72
C THR A 432 -6.26 -12.16 -8.12
N ASN A 433 -5.22 -12.55 -8.86
CA ASN A 433 -5.10 -13.85 -9.53
C ASN A 433 -6.31 -14.20 -10.41
N GLU A 434 -7.13 -13.21 -10.81
CA GLU A 434 -8.25 -13.43 -11.71
C GLU A 434 -7.70 -13.81 -13.10
N ILE A 435 -8.13 -14.95 -13.62
CA ILE A 435 -7.76 -15.40 -14.97
C ILE A 435 -8.48 -14.53 -16.00
N ILE A 436 -7.73 -13.72 -16.72
CA ILE A 436 -8.20 -12.82 -17.79
C ILE A 436 -8.41 -13.61 -19.08
N SER A 437 -7.49 -14.51 -19.40
CA SER A 437 -7.50 -15.27 -20.64
C SER A 437 -6.79 -16.61 -20.48
N LYS A 438 -7.18 -17.57 -21.30
CA LYS A 438 -6.54 -18.87 -21.48
C LYS A 438 -6.36 -19.08 -22.96
N ASP A 439 -5.21 -19.62 -23.36
CA ASP A 439 -4.95 -19.96 -24.74
C ASP A 439 -4.19 -21.27 -24.85
N PHE A 440 -4.49 -22.01 -25.90
CA PHE A 440 -3.88 -23.30 -26.22
C PHE A 440 -3.90 -23.47 -27.73
N GLN A 441 -2.73 -23.68 -28.31
CA GLN A 441 -2.59 -23.88 -29.75
C GLN A 441 -1.63 -25.01 -30.05
N VAL A 442 -1.90 -25.70 -31.17
CA VAL A 442 -0.99 -26.65 -31.81
C VAL A 442 -0.59 -26.07 -33.16
N SER A 443 0.71 -25.99 -33.39
CA SER A 443 1.30 -25.41 -34.58
C SER A 443 1.25 -26.39 -35.75
N LYS A 444 0.84 -25.88 -36.91
CA LYS A 444 1.08 -26.51 -38.18
C LYS A 444 2.53 -26.16 -38.59
N PRO A 445 3.35 -27.16 -38.93
CA PRO A 445 4.74 -26.95 -39.29
C PRO A 445 4.88 -26.10 -40.56
N PRO A 446 6.03 -25.44 -40.74
CA PRO A 446 6.24 -24.53 -41.87
C PRO A 446 6.29 -25.26 -43.22
N VAL A 447 6.72 -26.53 -43.24
CA VAL A 447 6.84 -27.36 -44.44
C VAL A 447 6.41 -28.81 -44.17
N PRO A 448 6.05 -29.60 -45.20
CA PRO A 448 5.84 -31.05 -45.07
C PRO A 448 7.09 -31.78 -44.56
N CYS A 449 6.92 -32.86 -43.78
CA CYS A 449 8.02 -33.58 -43.12
C CYS A 449 9.08 -34.11 -44.10
N TYR A 450 8.65 -34.62 -45.27
CA TYR A 450 9.57 -35.13 -46.30
C TYR A 450 10.45 -34.05 -46.96
N GLN A 451 10.19 -32.76 -46.70
CA GLN A 451 11.01 -31.65 -47.18
C GLN A 451 12.06 -31.19 -46.16
N LEU A 452 12.02 -31.74 -44.94
CA LEU A 452 13.04 -31.52 -43.93
C LEU A 452 14.31 -32.32 -44.25
N ASP A 453 15.46 -31.84 -43.81
CA ASP A 453 16.67 -32.67 -43.79
C ASP A 453 16.54 -33.81 -42.76
N ASN A 454 17.45 -34.79 -42.84
CA ASN A 454 17.41 -35.97 -41.98
C ASN A 454 17.55 -35.61 -40.49
N VAL A 455 18.33 -34.58 -40.15
CA VAL A 455 18.55 -34.15 -38.76
C VAL A 455 17.24 -33.61 -38.16
N ALA A 456 16.53 -32.77 -38.90
CA ALA A 456 15.23 -32.23 -38.51
C ALA A 456 14.14 -33.31 -38.42
N GLN A 457 14.17 -34.31 -39.32
CA GLN A 457 13.28 -35.47 -39.24
C GLN A 457 13.55 -36.30 -37.98
N ASP A 458 14.81 -36.57 -37.66
CA ASP A 458 15.22 -37.34 -36.47
C ASP A 458 14.88 -36.59 -35.16
N ASN A 459 15.15 -35.28 -35.12
CA ASN A 459 14.75 -34.41 -34.01
C ASN A 459 13.24 -34.44 -33.79
N TYR A 460 12.47 -34.40 -34.87
CA TYR A 460 11.02 -34.48 -34.79
C TYR A 460 10.54 -35.88 -34.39
N SER A 461 11.17 -36.96 -34.86
CA SER A 461 10.83 -38.33 -34.42
C SER A 461 11.00 -38.47 -32.91
N THR A 462 12.12 -37.98 -32.37
CA THR A 462 12.38 -37.99 -30.91
C THR A 462 11.33 -37.19 -30.14
N TYR A 463 10.92 -36.03 -30.68
CA TYR A 463 9.79 -35.26 -30.15
C TYR A 463 8.48 -36.06 -30.21
N TYR A 464 8.18 -36.70 -31.34
CA TYR A 464 6.95 -37.46 -31.50
C TYR A 464 6.87 -38.63 -30.51
N ASP A 465 7.98 -39.33 -30.24
CA ASP A 465 8.01 -40.42 -29.26
C ASP A 465 7.72 -39.94 -27.83
N SER A 466 8.05 -38.68 -27.52
CA SER A 466 7.87 -38.10 -26.16
C SER A 466 6.52 -37.40 -25.97
N TYR A 467 5.97 -36.82 -27.04
CA TYR A 467 4.79 -35.95 -26.98
C TYR A 467 3.63 -36.40 -27.87
N GLY A 468 3.85 -37.27 -28.85
CA GLY A 468 2.82 -37.92 -29.66
C GLY A 468 1.95 -37.00 -30.54
N ILE A 469 2.36 -35.76 -30.79
CA ILE A 469 1.62 -34.84 -31.67
C ILE A 469 2.13 -34.98 -33.10
N GLY A 470 1.27 -35.45 -34.00
CA GLY A 470 1.61 -35.69 -35.41
C GLY A 470 2.03 -34.44 -36.20
N TRP A 471 2.82 -34.63 -37.26
CA TRP A 471 3.46 -33.52 -37.98
C TRP A 471 2.41 -32.59 -38.56
N SER A 472 1.39 -33.17 -39.20
CA SER A 472 0.27 -32.44 -39.82
C SER A 472 -0.76 -31.88 -38.83
N GLU A 473 -0.66 -32.19 -37.54
CA GLU A 473 -1.59 -31.66 -36.53
C GLU A 473 -1.41 -30.16 -36.32
N GLY A 474 -2.49 -29.50 -35.94
CA GLY A 474 -2.54 -28.05 -35.77
C GLY A 474 -3.16 -27.30 -36.95
N LYS A 475 -3.69 -26.10 -36.66
CA LYS A 475 -4.37 -25.25 -37.66
C LYS A 475 -3.60 -23.99 -38.00
N ILE A 476 -2.66 -23.59 -37.13
CA ILE A 476 -2.02 -22.28 -37.16
C ILE A 476 -0.55 -22.47 -37.52
N VAL A 477 -0.06 -21.76 -38.54
CA VAL A 477 1.35 -21.85 -38.95
C VAL A 477 2.26 -21.32 -37.84
N SER A 478 3.41 -21.95 -37.63
CA SER A 478 4.39 -21.60 -36.57
C SER A 478 4.73 -20.10 -36.50
N ALA A 479 4.92 -19.45 -37.66
CA ALA A 479 5.20 -18.01 -37.73
C ALA A 479 4.10 -17.14 -37.08
N PHE A 480 2.83 -17.56 -37.19
CA PHE A 480 1.73 -16.85 -36.54
C PHE A 480 1.76 -17.06 -35.03
N ILE A 481 2.08 -18.26 -34.55
CA ILE A 481 2.25 -18.52 -33.11
C ILE A 481 3.38 -17.68 -32.53
N ARG A 482 4.50 -17.53 -33.25
CA ARG A 482 5.61 -16.67 -32.83
C ARG A 482 5.14 -15.23 -32.60
N ASN A 483 4.47 -14.64 -33.60
CA ASN A 483 3.95 -13.27 -33.53
C ASN A 483 2.89 -13.11 -32.43
N ASP A 484 1.99 -14.08 -32.29
CA ASP A 484 0.92 -14.06 -31.30
C ASP A 484 1.48 -14.16 -29.86
N LEU A 485 2.48 -15.02 -29.63
CA LEU A 485 3.18 -15.09 -28.34
C LEU A 485 3.96 -13.80 -28.05
N GLN A 486 4.69 -13.23 -29.02
CA GLN A 486 5.38 -11.94 -28.84
C GLN A 486 4.39 -10.86 -28.37
N GLN A 487 3.23 -10.74 -29.02
CA GLN A 487 2.21 -9.76 -28.64
C GLN A 487 1.61 -10.04 -27.25
N LYS A 488 1.33 -11.31 -26.93
CA LYS A 488 0.74 -11.69 -25.63
C LYS A 488 1.69 -11.46 -24.47
N LEU A 489 2.97 -11.80 -24.65
CA LEU A 489 4.01 -11.64 -23.64
C LEU A 489 4.45 -10.19 -23.46
N GLN A 490 4.27 -9.36 -24.49
CA GLN A 490 4.50 -7.93 -24.40
C GLN A 490 3.67 -7.31 -23.27
N ASN A 491 4.31 -6.41 -22.51
CA ASN A 491 3.74 -5.69 -21.36
C ASN A 491 3.32 -6.58 -20.17
N SER A 492 3.72 -7.85 -20.13
CA SER A 492 3.58 -8.65 -18.91
C SER A 492 4.59 -8.20 -17.85
N ARG A 493 4.18 -8.22 -16.58
CA ARG A 493 5.07 -7.89 -15.46
C ARG A 493 6.02 -9.05 -15.17
N ASN A 494 5.46 -10.25 -15.08
CA ASN A 494 6.19 -11.49 -14.90
C ASN A 494 5.66 -12.54 -15.87
N ILE A 495 6.58 -13.31 -16.45
CA ILE A 495 6.29 -14.50 -17.25
C ILE A 495 6.78 -15.71 -16.48
N TYR A 496 5.86 -16.47 -15.92
CA TYR A 496 6.17 -17.71 -15.22
C TYR A 496 6.34 -18.83 -16.24
N VAL A 497 7.50 -19.46 -16.21
CA VAL A 497 7.84 -20.65 -17.02
C VAL A 497 8.20 -21.78 -16.07
N ARG A 498 8.13 -23.02 -16.54
CA ARG A 498 8.33 -24.19 -15.69
C ARG A 498 9.73 -24.22 -15.05
N ASP A 499 10.75 -24.08 -15.87
CA ASP A 499 12.16 -24.25 -15.51
C ASP A 499 13.07 -23.37 -16.38
N GLN A 500 14.37 -23.38 -16.08
CA GLN A 500 15.39 -22.59 -16.78
C GLN A 500 15.51 -22.99 -18.26
N THR A 501 15.38 -24.28 -18.59
CA THR A 501 15.43 -24.75 -19.99
C THR A 501 14.28 -24.17 -20.81
N GLN A 502 13.06 -24.16 -20.27
CA GLN A 502 11.89 -23.54 -20.91
C GLN A 502 12.05 -22.02 -21.05
N LYS A 503 12.69 -21.35 -20.08
CA LYS A 503 13.02 -19.93 -20.21
C LYS A 503 13.90 -19.65 -21.42
N GLU A 504 15.01 -20.37 -21.54
CA GLU A 504 16.01 -20.18 -22.60
C GLU A 504 15.43 -20.50 -23.98
N LEU A 505 14.66 -21.59 -24.11
CA LEU A 505 13.98 -21.95 -25.35
C LEU A 505 12.95 -20.89 -25.77
N LEU A 506 12.21 -20.31 -24.82
CA LEU A 506 11.22 -19.27 -25.14
C LEU A 506 11.89 -17.98 -25.61
N ILE A 507 13.00 -17.57 -24.97
CA ILE A 507 13.79 -16.39 -25.37
C ILE A 507 14.35 -16.59 -26.77
N SER A 508 14.96 -17.76 -27.02
CA SER A 508 15.50 -18.11 -28.34
C SER A 508 14.41 -18.17 -29.41
N TYR A 509 13.25 -18.76 -29.11
CA TYR A 509 12.15 -18.86 -30.06
C TYR A 509 11.58 -17.49 -30.43
N LEU A 510 11.46 -16.57 -29.47
CA LEU A 510 10.86 -15.26 -29.70
C LEU A 510 11.87 -14.19 -30.14
N ASP A 511 13.18 -14.49 -30.07
CA ASP A 511 14.26 -13.52 -30.29
C ASP A 511 14.05 -12.22 -29.48
N GLN A 512 13.65 -12.41 -28.22
CA GLN A 512 13.28 -11.32 -27.32
C GLN A 512 13.59 -11.73 -25.89
N ASP A 513 14.29 -10.86 -25.15
CA ASP A 513 14.48 -11.01 -23.72
C ASP A 513 13.25 -10.49 -22.95
N PHE A 514 12.88 -11.19 -21.88
CA PHE A 514 11.74 -10.84 -21.04
C PHE A 514 11.98 -11.28 -19.60
N ASN A 515 11.29 -10.61 -18.67
CA ASN A 515 11.35 -10.93 -17.24
C ASN A 515 10.61 -12.25 -16.93
N ALA A 516 11.26 -13.36 -17.24
CA ALA A 516 10.77 -14.70 -16.96
C ALA A 516 11.25 -15.22 -15.60
N VAL A 517 10.29 -15.69 -14.81
CA VAL A 517 10.48 -16.34 -13.50
C VAL A 517 10.34 -17.84 -13.70
N CYS A 518 11.40 -18.59 -13.43
CA CYS A 518 11.36 -20.04 -13.43
C CYS A 518 10.66 -20.53 -12.17
N LEU A 519 9.61 -21.34 -12.34
CA LEU A 519 8.85 -21.85 -11.20
C LEU A 519 9.66 -22.87 -10.37
N ALA A 520 10.56 -23.63 -11.01
CA ALA A 520 11.50 -24.50 -10.32
C ALA A 520 12.35 -23.74 -9.28
N ASP A 521 12.85 -22.55 -9.63
CA ASP A 521 13.68 -21.71 -8.75
C ASP A 521 12.92 -21.18 -7.53
N VAL A 522 11.58 -21.11 -7.63
CA VAL A 522 10.71 -20.73 -6.50
C VAL A 522 10.11 -21.96 -5.81
N GLY A 523 10.61 -23.17 -6.08
CA GLY A 523 10.27 -24.39 -5.34
C GLY A 523 9.17 -25.24 -5.96
N LEU A 524 8.82 -25.04 -7.23
CA LEU A 524 7.97 -26.00 -7.95
C LEU A 524 8.81 -27.23 -8.34
N ASN A 525 8.68 -28.33 -7.60
CA ASN A 525 9.16 -29.63 -8.06
C ASN A 525 8.17 -30.22 -9.08
N PHE A 526 8.35 -29.89 -10.36
CA PHE A 526 7.42 -30.27 -11.41
C PHE A 526 7.86 -31.54 -12.14
N VAL A 527 7.03 -32.58 -12.09
CA VAL A 527 7.15 -33.76 -12.97
C VAL A 527 6.01 -33.69 -13.99
N PRO A 528 6.32 -33.58 -15.30
CA PRO A 528 5.29 -33.56 -16.34
C PRO A 528 4.40 -34.79 -16.28
N GLN A 529 3.10 -34.60 -16.55
CA GLN A 529 2.17 -35.72 -16.57
C GLN A 529 2.29 -36.43 -17.91
N MET A 530 2.74 -37.69 -17.90
CA MET A 530 2.72 -38.56 -19.09
C MET A 530 1.32 -39.15 -19.33
N LYS A 531 0.28 -38.33 -19.20
CA LYS A 531 -1.12 -38.69 -19.44
C LYS A 531 -1.93 -37.42 -19.69
N THR A 532 -2.65 -37.38 -20.79
CA THR A 532 -3.46 -36.23 -21.24
C THR A 532 -4.83 -36.67 -21.78
N ASP A 533 -5.81 -35.78 -21.71
CA ASP A 533 -7.09 -35.91 -22.43
C ASP A 533 -7.09 -35.10 -23.75
N CYS A 534 -5.95 -34.51 -24.12
CA CYS A 534 -5.83 -33.70 -25.32
C CYS A 534 -5.90 -34.58 -26.59
N LYS A 535 -6.92 -34.35 -27.41
CA LYS A 535 -7.19 -35.10 -28.65
C LYS A 535 -6.12 -34.98 -29.73
N ASN A 536 -5.16 -34.07 -29.58
CA ASN A 536 -4.10 -33.86 -30.57
C ASN A 536 -2.91 -34.83 -30.38
N HIS A 537 -2.90 -35.60 -29.28
CA HIS A 537 -1.88 -36.61 -28.98
C HIS A 537 -2.36 -37.99 -29.45
N ALA A 538 -1.48 -38.73 -30.12
CA ALA A 538 -1.79 -40.06 -30.67
C ALA A 538 -1.98 -41.13 -29.58
N GLU A 539 -1.22 -41.04 -28.48
CA GLU A 539 -1.29 -41.95 -27.32
C GLU A 539 -1.54 -41.15 -26.03
N PRO A 540 -2.78 -40.73 -25.74
CA PRO A 540 -3.05 -39.82 -24.64
C PRO A 540 -2.58 -40.34 -23.27
N ASP A 541 -2.55 -41.66 -23.05
CA ASP A 541 -2.09 -42.27 -21.78
C ASP A 541 -0.57 -42.31 -21.57
N LYS A 542 0.24 -41.88 -22.55
CA LYS A 542 1.71 -41.86 -22.45
C LYS A 542 2.34 -40.51 -22.77
N ASN A 543 1.55 -39.56 -23.26
CA ASN A 543 2.08 -38.32 -23.78
C ASN A 543 1.99 -37.18 -22.78
N ASN A 544 3.00 -36.32 -22.81
CA ASN A 544 3.03 -35.06 -22.09
C ASN A 544 2.31 -33.97 -22.90
N CYS A 545 1.47 -33.17 -22.23
CA CYS A 545 0.68 -32.10 -22.84
C CYS A 545 0.93 -30.76 -22.14
N ALA A 546 1.24 -29.74 -22.93
CA ALA A 546 1.48 -28.39 -22.43
C ALA A 546 0.27 -27.82 -21.66
N GLN A 547 -0.96 -28.13 -22.09
CA GLN A 547 -2.18 -27.66 -21.40
C GLN A 547 -2.31 -28.23 -19.99
N ASP A 548 -2.03 -29.52 -19.82
CA ASP A 548 -2.12 -30.18 -18.52
C ASP A 548 -1.04 -29.65 -17.58
N ASN A 549 0.16 -29.41 -18.11
CA ASN A 549 1.24 -28.85 -17.34
C ASN A 549 0.97 -27.42 -16.89
N THR A 550 0.56 -26.53 -17.79
CA THR A 550 0.23 -25.15 -17.43
C THR A 550 -0.90 -25.11 -16.41
N SER A 551 -1.90 -25.99 -16.51
CA SER A 551 -2.99 -26.11 -15.53
C SER A 551 -2.47 -26.51 -14.14
N LYS A 552 -1.55 -27.47 -14.04
CA LYS A 552 -0.90 -27.87 -12.78
C LYS A 552 -0.03 -26.75 -12.21
N MET A 553 0.79 -26.13 -13.05
CA MET A 553 1.63 -24.99 -12.68
C MET A 553 0.76 -23.84 -12.12
N LEU A 554 -0.40 -23.58 -12.73
CA LEU A 554 -1.32 -22.55 -12.28
C LEU A 554 -1.94 -22.90 -10.93
N LYS A 555 -2.41 -24.13 -10.75
CA LYS A 555 -2.95 -24.60 -9.46
C LYS A 555 -1.91 -24.45 -8.36
N TRP A 556 -0.66 -24.82 -8.61
CA TRP A 556 0.43 -24.63 -7.66
C TRP A 556 0.68 -23.15 -7.37
N LEU A 557 0.78 -22.32 -8.41
CA LEU A 557 1.04 -20.89 -8.27
C LEU A 557 -0.08 -20.17 -7.53
N PHE A 558 -1.34 -20.52 -7.81
CA PHE A 558 -2.49 -19.95 -7.14
C PHE A 558 -2.59 -20.46 -5.71
N LYS A 559 -2.38 -21.76 -5.44
CA LYS A 559 -2.31 -22.28 -4.07
C LYS A 559 -1.25 -21.55 -3.25
N ARG A 560 -0.10 -21.26 -3.86
CA ARG A 560 0.96 -20.45 -3.23
C ARG A 560 0.52 -19.01 -2.97
N ASN A 561 -0.32 -18.41 -3.83
CA ASN A 561 -0.75 -17.02 -3.72
C ASN A 561 -2.08 -16.80 -2.95
N SER A 562 -2.95 -17.81 -2.85
CA SER A 562 -4.33 -17.71 -2.38
C SER A 562 -4.46 -18.07 -0.89
N ASP A 563 -3.92 -17.26 -0.01
CA ASP A 563 -4.23 -17.28 1.42
C ASP A 563 -3.52 -18.33 2.31
N ASP A 564 -2.92 -19.41 1.80
CA ASP A 564 -2.04 -20.25 2.67
C ASP A 564 -0.70 -19.56 2.98
N TYR A 565 -0.19 -18.69 2.08
CA TYR A 565 0.94 -17.80 2.39
C TYR A 565 0.54 -16.39 2.83
N ASN A 566 -0.74 -16.02 2.74
CA ASN A 566 -1.29 -14.81 3.35
C ASN A 566 -2.13 -15.14 4.59
N LEU A 567 -1.95 -16.32 5.20
CA LEU A 567 -2.30 -16.50 6.60
C LEU A 567 -1.72 -15.32 7.34
N SER A 568 -2.55 -14.71 8.19
CA SER A 568 -2.12 -13.61 9.03
C SER A 568 -0.81 -14.03 9.69
N SER A 569 0.11 -13.11 9.94
CA SER A 569 1.35 -13.44 10.64
C SER A 569 1.10 -14.14 11.99
N GLU A 570 -0.13 -14.06 12.50
CA GLU A 570 -0.60 -14.67 13.74
C GLU A 570 -0.95 -16.17 13.61
N ASP A 571 -0.97 -16.75 12.40
CA ASP A 571 -1.39 -18.14 12.15
C ASP A 571 -0.25 -19.07 11.71
N LYS A 572 1.00 -18.59 11.63
CA LYS A 572 2.14 -19.38 11.16
C LYS A 572 3.19 -19.58 12.26
N ASN A 573 3.56 -20.83 12.49
CA ASN A 573 4.74 -21.17 13.29
C ASN A 573 5.83 -21.69 12.35
N VAL A 574 7.08 -21.32 12.62
CA VAL A 574 8.25 -21.85 11.91
C VAL A 574 9.00 -22.78 12.85
N ILE A 575 9.26 -24.01 12.41
CA ILE A 575 10.27 -24.89 12.99
C ILE A 575 11.49 -24.78 12.08
N LEU A 576 12.64 -24.42 12.64
CA LEU A 576 13.87 -24.21 11.90
C LEU A 576 15.02 -24.92 12.60
N ASP A 577 15.67 -25.82 11.87
CA ASP A 577 16.97 -26.35 12.26
C ASP A 577 18.03 -26.02 11.20
N PHE A 578 19.28 -25.89 11.64
CA PHE A 578 20.38 -25.56 10.74
C PHE A 578 21.74 -25.91 11.33
N ASN A 579 22.67 -26.27 10.44
CA ASN A 579 24.07 -26.51 10.76
C ASN A 579 24.95 -25.50 10.00
N GLY A 580 26.08 -25.10 10.58
CA GLY A 580 26.95 -24.09 9.98
C GLY A 580 28.33 -24.02 10.60
N TYR A 581 29.18 -23.16 10.05
CA TYR A 581 30.56 -22.96 10.48
C TYR A 581 30.85 -21.48 10.73
N TYR A 582 31.95 -21.20 11.43
CA TYR A 582 32.44 -19.83 11.58
C TYR A 582 33.37 -19.47 10.42
N PHE A 583 33.12 -18.31 9.83
CA PHE A 583 33.87 -17.69 8.75
C PHE A 583 34.38 -16.33 9.24
N SER A 584 35.69 -16.10 9.23
CA SER A 584 36.34 -15.13 10.13
C SER A 584 35.99 -15.41 11.60
N TYR A 585 36.78 -14.90 12.57
CA TYR A 585 36.55 -15.20 14.00
C TYR A 585 35.12 -14.93 14.51
N ASP A 586 34.33 -14.13 13.78
CA ASP A 586 33.05 -13.61 14.24
C ASP A 586 31.84 -13.78 13.31
N GLU A 587 31.95 -14.35 12.11
CA GLU A 587 30.77 -14.53 11.25
C GLU A 587 30.32 -15.98 11.29
N PHE A 588 29.09 -16.25 11.73
CA PHE A 588 28.52 -17.59 11.61
C PHE A 588 27.78 -17.71 10.28
N VAL A 589 28.08 -18.74 9.50
CA VAL A 589 27.50 -19.02 8.20
C VAL A 589 26.70 -20.32 8.28
N ILE A 590 25.41 -20.26 7.92
CA ILE A 590 24.58 -21.45 7.76
C ILE A 590 25.02 -22.20 6.50
N LYS A 591 25.42 -23.47 6.65
CA LYS A 591 25.81 -24.36 5.56
C LYS A 591 24.65 -25.24 5.11
N GLU A 592 23.85 -25.72 6.03
CA GLU A 592 22.64 -26.50 5.77
C GLU A 592 21.50 -25.97 6.64
N TYR A 593 20.29 -25.87 6.10
CA TYR A 593 19.10 -25.59 6.88
C TYR A 593 17.91 -26.42 6.41
N SER A 594 16.97 -26.63 7.33
CA SER A 594 15.63 -27.09 7.01
C SER A 594 14.61 -26.36 7.85
N LEU A 595 13.52 -25.95 7.21
CA LEU A 595 12.45 -25.21 7.84
C LEU A 595 11.10 -25.80 7.47
N TYR A 596 10.21 -25.84 8.45
CA TYR A 596 8.81 -26.20 8.29
C TYR A 596 7.96 -25.03 8.78
N VAL A 597 7.07 -24.52 7.93
CA VAL A 597 6.00 -23.62 8.34
C VAL A 597 4.77 -24.46 8.59
N VAL A 598 4.26 -24.41 9.81
CA VAL A 598 3.05 -25.13 10.21
C VAL A 598 1.95 -24.17 10.58
N HIS A 599 0.73 -24.59 10.31
CA HIS A 599 -0.46 -23.85 10.66
C HIS A 599 -0.64 -23.89 12.18
N ASN A 600 -0.73 -22.73 12.83
CA ASN A 600 -0.75 -22.63 14.29
C ASN A 600 -1.94 -23.39 14.93
N LYS A 601 -3.08 -23.51 14.23
CA LYS A 601 -4.28 -24.16 14.80
C LYS A 601 -4.38 -25.65 14.50
N THR A 602 -3.86 -26.10 13.37
CA THR A 602 -4.09 -27.47 12.88
C THR A 602 -2.81 -28.29 12.88
N SER A 603 -1.65 -27.66 13.01
CA SER A 603 -0.33 -28.30 12.89
C SER A 603 -0.02 -28.80 11.48
N ASP A 604 -0.87 -28.50 10.50
CA ASP A 604 -0.65 -28.90 9.11
C ASP A 604 0.59 -28.19 8.57
N ILE A 605 1.44 -28.93 7.87
CA ILE A 605 2.60 -28.36 7.17
C ILE A 605 2.08 -27.55 5.98
N ILE A 606 2.26 -26.23 6.04
CA ILE A 606 1.88 -25.28 4.99
C ILE A 606 3.01 -25.18 3.96
N TYR A 607 4.25 -25.14 4.45
CA TYR A 607 5.45 -24.98 3.64
C TYR A 607 6.61 -25.73 4.26
N HIS A 608 7.46 -26.28 3.40
CA HIS A 608 8.73 -26.87 3.78
C HIS A 608 9.79 -26.35 2.82
N ASP A 609 10.96 -26.05 3.35
CA ASP A 609 12.12 -25.67 2.58
C ASP A 609 13.39 -26.19 3.22
N SER A 610 14.31 -26.67 2.41
CA SER A 610 15.63 -27.09 2.84
C SER A 610 16.66 -26.77 1.78
N GLY A 611 17.90 -26.55 2.19
CA GLY A 611 18.95 -26.17 1.26
C GLY A 611 20.34 -26.26 1.88
N VAL A 612 21.32 -26.37 0.99
CA VAL A 612 22.75 -26.28 1.32
C VAL A 612 23.29 -25.01 0.66
N SER A 613 23.96 -24.17 1.43
CA SER A 613 24.51 -22.92 0.92
C SER A 613 25.73 -23.16 0.03
N GLU A 614 25.80 -22.41 -1.07
CA GLU A 614 27.00 -22.30 -1.88
C GLU A 614 28.10 -21.60 -1.07
N PRO A 615 29.38 -22.03 -1.22
CA PRO A 615 30.47 -21.39 -0.51
C PRO A 615 30.67 -19.96 -1.02
N LEU A 616 30.90 -19.01 -0.09
CA LEU A 616 31.18 -17.60 -0.42
C LEU A 616 32.44 -17.43 -1.27
N TYR A 617 33.41 -18.34 -1.10
CA TYR A 617 34.72 -18.30 -1.73
C TYR A 617 35.16 -19.70 -2.12
N LEU A 618 36.11 -19.82 -3.03
CA LEU A 618 36.77 -21.11 -3.27
C LEU A 618 37.62 -21.48 -2.04
N CYS A 619 37.75 -22.77 -1.75
CA CYS A 619 38.45 -23.25 -0.55
C CYS A 619 39.90 -22.71 -0.43
N HIS A 620 40.60 -22.50 -1.54
CA HIS A 620 41.96 -21.94 -1.54
C HIS A 620 42.02 -20.41 -1.37
N GLN A 621 40.87 -19.73 -1.34
CA GLN A 621 40.76 -18.27 -1.19
C GLN A 621 40.49 -17.85 0.26
N ILE A 622 40.20 -18.80 1.15
CA ILE A 622 39.93 -18.58 2.57
C ILE A 622 41.19 -18.90 3.38
N ASP A 623 41.36 -18.24 4.53
CA ASP A 623 42.57 -18.39 5.34
C ASP A 623 42.63 -19.76 6.07
N GLU A 624 43.78 -20.09 6.66
CA GLU A 624 43.99 -21.38 7.34
C GLU A 624 43.05 -21.58 8.54
N VAL A 625 42.59 -20.49 9.18
CA VAL A 625 41.68 -20.56 10.32
C VAL A 625 40.29 -20.96 9.84
N ASP A 626 39.80 -20.35 8.77
CA ASP A 626 38.51 -20.69 8.16
C ASP A 626 38.51 -22.09 7.54
N GLN A 627 39.63 -22.50 6.92
CA GLN A 627 39.79 -23.86 6.41
C GLN A 627 39.70 -24.88 7.55
N LYS A 628 40.32 -24.58 8.70
CA LYS A 628 40.25 -25.43 9.88
C LYS A 628 38.82 -25.47 10.47
N ASN A 629 38.17 -24.32 10.65
CA ASN A 629 36.80 -24.23 11.13
C ASN A 629 35.84 -25.05 10.24
N TYR A 630 36.04 -24.99 8.92
CA TYR A 630 35.25 -25.80 8.00
C TYR A 630 35.63 -27.28 8.04
N SER A 631 36.90 -27.62 8.20
CA SER A 631 37.33 -29.02 8.36
C SER A 631 36.68 -29.66 9.57
N ASP A 632 36.58 -28.92 10.69
CA ASP A 632 35.90 -29.38 11.91
C ASP A 632 34.41 -29.60 11.62
N TYR A 633 33.73 -28.63 10.98
CA TYR A 633 32.36 -28.78 10.50
C TYR A 633 32.19 -30.00 9.57
N TYR A 634 33.10 -30.20 8.61
CA TYR A 634 33.03 -31.32 7.68
C TYR A 634 33.18 -32.67 8.39
N ASN A 635 33.98 -32.76 9.44
CA ASN A 635 34.13 -34.00 10.22
C ASN A 635 32.83 -34.38 10.94
N ASP A 636 32.07 -33.39 11.41
CA ASP A 636 30.82 -33.61 12.16
C ASP A 636 29.59 -33.81 11.24
N TYR A 637 29.54 -33.09 10.11
CA TYR A 637 28.35 -33.06 9.24
C TYR A 637 28.59 -33.64 7.84
N GLY A 638 29.84 -33.78 7.38
CA GLY A 638 30.24 -34.41 6.12
C GLY A 638 29.64 -33.84 4.84
N ILE A 639 29.37 -32.54 4.81
CA ILE A 639 28.98 -31.80 3.60
C ILE A 639 30.21 -31.15 2.99
N ASP A 640 30.56 -31.50 1.75
CA ASP A 640 31.71 -30.93 1.05
C ASP A 640 31.60 -29.41 0.86
N TRP A 641 32.76 -28.71 0.91
CA TRP A 641 32.83 -27.25 0.72
C TRP A 641 32.13 -26.79 -0.56
N GLY A 642 32.40 -27.49 -1.67
CA GLY A 642 31.84 -27.20 -2.99
C GLY A 642 30.37 -27.60 -3.18
N THR A 643 29.77 -28.30 -2.22
CA THR A 643 28.36 -28.69 -2.30
C THR A 643 27.49 -27.51 -1.85
N GLY A 644 26.60 -27.06 -2.73
CA GLY A 644 25.64 -26.00 -2.45
C GLY A 644 24.70 -25.82 -3.64
N THR A 645 23.45 -25.46 -3.35
CA THR A 645 22.44 -25.22 -4.39
C THR A 645 21.76 -23.86 -4.23
N ARG A 646 22.17 -23.08 -3.22
CA ARG A 646 21.57 -21.80 -2.89
C ARG A 646 22.61 -20.80 -2.48
N ASP A 647 22.52 -19.61 -3.05
CA ASP A 647 23.28 -18.45 -2.60
C ASP A 647 22.96 -18.11 -1.13
N ILE A 648 23.99 -17.81 -0.35
CA ILE A 648 23.87 -17.52 1.09
C ILE A 648 23.05 -16.24 1.36
N ASN A 649 23.17 -15.21 0.50
CA ASN A 649 22.40 -13.98 0.67
C ASN A 649 20.93 -14.22 0.38
N PHE A 650 20.63 -15.12 -0.56
CA PHE A 650 19.28 -15.60 -0.83
C PHE A 650 18.69 -16.30 0.39
N ILE A 651 19.40 -17.25 1.00
CA ILE A 651 18.98 -17.93 2.23
C ILE A 651 18.69 -16.92 3.35
N LYS A 652 19.62 -15.99 3.58
CA LYS A 652 19.49 -14.94 4.61
C LYS A 652 18.25 -14.08 4.39
N ARG A 653 18.02 -13.62 3.16
CA ARG A 653 16.85 -12.81 2.80
C ARG A 653 15.54 -13.57 2.97
N ASP A 654 15.50 -14.83 2.56
CA ASP A 654 14.29 -15.64 2.59
C ASP A 654 13.92 -16.04 4.02
N LEU A 655 14.91 -16.43 4.84
CA LEU A 655 14.70 -16.63 6.28
C LEU A 655 14.24 -15.35 6.95
N GLN A 656 14.89 -14.21 6.75
CA GLN A 656 14.45 -12.93 7.34
C GLN A 656 13.00 -12.59 6.99
N LYS A 657 12.62 -12.76 5.72
CA LYS A 657 11.26 -12.49 5.25
C LYS A 657 10.25 -13.41 5.94
N LEU A 658 10.55 -14.69 6.02
CA LEU A 658 9.66 -15.68 6.60
C LEU A 658 9.49 -15.47 8.12
N LEU A 659 10.62 -15.39 8.84
CA LEU A 659 10.67 -15.28 10.30
C LEU A 659 10.01 -13.99 10.80
N ARG A 660 10.13 -12.86 10.07
CA ARG A 660 9.45 -11.59 10.43
C ARG A 660 7.93 -11.69 10.41
N THR A 661 7.39 -12.61 9.62
CA THR A 661 5.94 -12.82 9.49
C THR A 661 5.43 -14.01 10.27
N SER A 662 6.29 -14.67 11.04
CA SER A 662 5.92 -15.85 11.82
C SER A 662 5.52 -15.45 13.23
N LYS A 663 4.53 -16.14 13.80
CA LYS A 663 4.07 -15.95 15.17
C LYS A 663 5.15 -16.44 16.15
N ASN A 664 5.53 -17.70 15.98
CA ASN A 664 6.54 -18.39 16.76
C ASN A 664 7.62 -18.95 15.84
N ILE A 665 8.86 -18.94 16.32
CA ILE A 665 10.03 -19.50 15.65
C ILE A 665 10.64 -20.49 16.63
N TYR A 666 10.53 -21.78 16.34
CA TYR A 666 11.10 -22.85 17.14
C TYR A 666 12.46 -23.24 16.57
N VAL A 667 13.47 -23.27 17.43
CA VAL A 667 14.83 -23.72 17.12
C VAL A 667 15.24 -24.81 18.10
N GLN A 668 16.26 -25.59 17.76
CA GLN A 668 16.67 -26.75 18.54
C GLN A 668 16.97 -26.39 20.00
N ASP A 669 17.89 -25.47 20.24
CA ASP A 669 18.39 -25.12 21.57
C ASP A 669 18.77 -23.62 21.66
N GLN A 670 19.23 -23.17 22.84
CA GLN A 670 19.65 -21.79 23.03
C GLN A 670 20.89 -21.41 22.19
N PHE A 671 21.73 -22.38 21.83
CA PHE A 671 22.88 -22.14 20.94
C PHE A 671 22.41 -21.79 19.51
N HIS A 672 21.49 -22.57 18.94
CA HIS A 672 20.88 -22.31 17.64
C HIS A 672 20.15 -20.97 17.62
N LYS A 673 19.40 -20.62 18.69
CA LYS A 673 18.78 -19.30 18.83
C LYS A 673 19.79 -18.14 18.66
N ASN A 674 20.92 -18.22 19.38
CA ASN A 674 21.96 -17.19 19.31
C ASN A 674 22.63 -17.13 17.93
N LYS A 675 22.89 -18.30 17.33
CA LYS A 675 23.49 -18.41 15.99
C LYS A 675 22.60 -17.86 14.89
N LEU A 676 21.30 -18.12 14.96
CA LEU A 676 20.32 -17.60 14.01
C LEU A 676 20.32 -16.07 14.02
N ASN A 677 20.26 -15.47 15.22
CA ASN A 677 20.24 -14.01 15.38
C ASN A 677 21.54 -13.37 14.86
N ARG A 678 22.70 -14.02 15.10
CA ARG A 678 24.00 -13.60 14.56
C ARG A 678 24.04 -13.68 13.03
N PHE A 679 23.64 -14.80 12.45
CA PHE A 679 23.62 -14.99 10.98
C PHE A 679 22.71 -13.96 10.29
N LEU A 680 21.52 -13.73 10.83
CA LEU A 680 20.54 -12.81 10.24
C LEU A 680 20.77 -11.35 10.61
N ASN A 681 21.70 -11.05 11.52
CA ASN A 681 21.92 -9.72 12.10
C ASN A 681 20.60 -9.07 12.56
N HIS A 682 19.80 -9.84 13.27
CA HIS A 682 18.48 -9.43 13.76
C HIS A 682 18.10 -10.24 14.99
N ASP A 683 17.55 -9.59 16.02
CA ASP A 683 17.15 -10.24 17.26
C ASP A 683 15.72 -10.79 17.14
N PHE A 684 15.59 -11.99 16.58
CA PHE A 684 14.31 -12.69 16.53
C PHE A 684 13.99 -13.30 17.89
N LYS A 685 12.72 -13.16 18.32
CA LYS A 685 12.18 -13.84 19.51
C LYS A 685 11.91 -15.32 19.22
N ALA A 686 12.96 -16.09 18.96
CA ALA A 686 12.87 -17.54 18.81
C ALA A 686 12.73 -18.24 20.17
N ILE A 687 12.08 -19.38 20.17
CA ILE A 687 11.82 -20.25 21.32
C ILE A 687 12.65 -21.53 21.08
N SER A 688 13.58 -21.83 21.97
CA SER A 688 14.31 -23.09 21.91
C SER A 688 13.43 -24.25 22.40
N LEU A 689 13.75 -25.51 22.06
CA LEU A 689 13.04 -26.64 22.68
C LEU A 689 13.33 -26.73 24.19
N GLU A 690 14.50 -26.27 24.63
CA GLU A 690 14.86 -26.12 26.05
C GLU A 690 13.91 -25.15 26.76
N ASP A 691 13.53 -24.03 26.12
CA ASP A 691 12.56 -23.06 26.65
C ASP A 691 11.16 -23.70 26.89
N LEU A 692 10.90 -24.90 26.33
CA LEU A 692 9.65 -25.65 26.42
C LEU A 692 9.74 -26.92 27.26
N ASP A 693 10.87 -27.14 27.96
CA ASP A 693 11.16 -28.40 28.66
C ASP A 693 10.97 -29.62 27.73
N LEU A 694 11.51 -29.53 26.51
CA LEU A 694 11.55 -30.60 25.52
C LEU A 694 13.00 -31.04 25.32
N GLU A 695 13.32 -32.24 25.80
CA GLU A 695 14.61 -32.87 25.53
C GLU A 695 14.72 -33.25 24.05
N PHE A 696 15.74 -32.72 23.38
CA PHE A 696 16.03 -33.00 21.98
C PHE A 696 17.36 -33.74 21.86
N GLU A 697 17.31 -34.94 21.30
CA GLU A 697 18.51 -35.67 20.88
C GLU A 697 18.64 -35.59 19.35
N PRO A 698 19.80 -35.21 18.78
CA PRO A 698 20.01 -35.19 17.34
C PRO A 698 19.75 -36.56 16.69
N VAL A 699 19.32 -36.55 15.43
CA VAL A 699 19.12 -37.79 14.65
C VAL A 699 20.41 -38.16 13.93
N GLU A 700 21.04 -39.26 14.33
CA GLU A 700 22.16 -39.87 13.62
C GLU A 700 21.66 -40.89 12.59
N GLY A 701 22.32 -40.98 11.43
CA GLY A 701 21.98 -41.97 10.39
C GLY A 701 20.88 -41.48 9.43
N ILE A 702 21.28 -40.97 8.26
CA ILE A 702 20.46 -40.15 7.38
C ILE A 702 20.46 -40.61 5.92
N ASN A 703 19.37 -40.33 5.20
CA ASN A 703 19.21 -40.57 3.74
C ASN A 703 19.52 -39.30 2.90
N CYS A 704 20.11 -38.26 3.48
CA CYS A 704 20.37 -37.02 2.77
C CYS A 704 21.56 -37.17 1.80
N LYS A 705 21.28 -36.97 0.50
CA LYS A 705 22.26 -37.11 -0.61
C LYS A 705 23.46 -36.16 -0.53
N ASN A 706 23.40 -35.13 0.30
CA ASN A 706 24.44 -34.10 0.41
C ASN A 706 25.57 -34.49 1.39
N HIS A 707 25.36 -35.53 2.20
CA HIS A 707 26.32 -35.99 3.21
C HIS A 707 27.12 -37.18 2.68
N LYS A 708 28.43 -37.19 2.93
CA LYS A 708 29.33 -38.29 2.52
C LYS A 708 29.28 -39.51 3.43
N HIS A 709 28.93 -39.31 4.70
CA HIS A 709 28.87 -40.35 5.73
C HIS A 709 27.45 -40.42 6.30
N PRO A 710 26.49 -40.95 5.52
CA PRO A 710 25.08 -40.96 5.91
C PRO A 710 24.86 -41.65 7.25
N ASP A 711 25.68 -42.63 7.64
CA ASP A 711 25.57 -43.38 8.90
C ASP A 711 25.95 -42.59 10.16
N LYS A 712 26.64 -41.45 10.04
CA LYS A 712 27.21 -40.72 11.19
C LYS A 712 26.83 -39.24 11.25
N ASN A 713 26.34 -38.68 10.15
CA ASN A 713 26.17 -37.25 10.05
C ASN A 713 24.79 -36.83 10.54
N ILE A 714 24.72 -35.63 11.15
CA ILE A 714 23.50 -35.00 11.60
C ILE A 714 22.94 -34.13 10.45
N CYS A 715 21.72 -34.40 9.99
CA CYS A 715 21.06 -33.61 8.93
C CYS A 715 20.07 -32.62 9.54
N ALA A 716 20.15 -31.36 9.10
CA ALA A 716 19.20 -30.33 9.55
C ALA A 716 17.74 -30.69 9.23
N ASN A 717 17.50 -31.41 8.12
CA ASN A 717 16.15 -31.83 7.76
C ASN A 717 15.57 -32.86 8.73
N ASP A 718 16.36 -33.87 9.11
CA ASP A 718 15.88 -34.95 9.96
C ASP A 718 15.68 -34.46 11.41
N ASN A 719 16.55 -33.58 11.87
CA ASN A 719 16.36 -32.84 13.11
C ASN A 719 15.08 -32.00 13.08
N ALA A 720 14.86 -31.19 12.04
CA ALA A 720 13.65 -30.36 11.92
C ALA A 720 12.36 -31.21 11.91
N VAL A 721 12.38 -32.40 11.29
CA VAL A 721 11.28 -33.37 11.35
C VAL A 721 11.08 -33.90 12.78
N LYS A 722 12.15 -34.26 13.49
CA LYS A 722 12.06 -34.70 14.90
C LYS A 722 11.53 -33.58 15.80
N MET A 723 11.98 -32.34 15.60
CA MET A 723 11.46 -31.17 16.31
C MET A 723 9.96 -31.01 16.04
N LEU A 724 9.52 -31.16 14.79
CA LEU A 724 8.11 -31.10 14.41
C LEU A 724 7.27 -32.18 15.14
N VAL A 725 7.79 -33.40 15.25
CA VAL A 725 7.14 -34.49 15.99
C VAL A 725 7.04 -34.17 17.49
N LEU A 726 8.14 -33.76 18.13
CA LEU A 726 8.15 -33.41 19.56
C LEU A 726 7.17 -32.27 19.89
N LEU A 727 7.13 -31.25 19.03
CA LEU A 727 6.19 -30.14 19.15
C LEU A 727 4.74 -30.59 18.93
N GLY A 728 4.50 -31.56 18.05
CA GLY A 728 3.17 -32.14 17.81
C GLY A 728 2.67 -33.04 18.93
N GLU A 729 3.54 -33.81 19.57
CA GLU A 729 3.20 -34.72 20.69
C GLU A 729 2.75 -33.96 21.93
N LYS A 730 3.38 -32.83 22.23
CA LYS A 730 2.90 -31.90 23.25
C LYS A 730 1.89 -30.93 22.65
N VAL A 731 0.77 -31.46 22.12
CA VAL A 731 -0.42 -30.75 21.58
C VAL A 731 -0.15 -29.26 21.47
N LEU A 732 0.65 -28.89 20.46
CA LEU A 732 1.28 -27.59 20.25
C LEU A 732 0.74 -26.54 21.22
N TYR A 733 1.46 -26.32 22.33
CA TYR A 733 1.15 -25.26 23.28
C TYR A 733 0.78 -24.03 22.48
N PRO A 734 -0.42 -23.47 22.65
CA PRO A 734 -0.62 -22.10 22.29
C PRO A 734 0.23 -21.30 23.28
N ILE A 735 1.55 -21.21 23.08
CA ILE A 735 2.21 -19.90 23.13
C ILE A 735 1.79 -19.17 21.86
N SER A 736 0.50 -19.24 21.57
CA SER A 736 -0.09 -18.31 20.68
C SER A 736 0.05 -17.03 21.49
N ARG A 737 0.72 -16.03 20.93
CA ARG A 737 0.43 -14.64 21.30
C ARG A 737 -1.05 -14.27 21.02
N ALA A 738 -2.00 -15.22 21.04
CA ALA A 738 -3.33 -14.85 21.50
C ALA A 738 -3.12 -14.15 22.84
N LYS A 739 -3.95 -13.16 23.06
CA LYS A 739 -3.82 -12.23 24.16
C LYS A 739 -4.22 -12.90 25.46
N GLU A 740 -3.50 -13.95 25.85
CA GLU A 740 -3.75 -14.69 27.06
C GLU A 740 -3.71 -13.70 28.22
N ASN A 741 -4.83 -13.59 28.91
CA ASN A 741 -4.87 -12.81 30.11
C ASN A 741 -4.68 -13.78 31.27
N VAL A 742 -3.88 -13.38 32.24
CA VAL A 742 -3.64 -14.17 33.46
C VAL A 742 -4.42 -13.53 34.59
N VAL A 743 -5.18 -14.33 35.33
CA VAL A 743 -5.76 -13.93 36.62
C VAL A 743 -4.93 -14.60 37.71
N ILE A 744 -4.27 -13.83 38.57
CA ILE A 744 -3.32 -14.35 39.56
C ILE A 744 -3.60 -13.81 40.96
N ASP A 745 -3.49 -14.70 41.95
CA ASP A 745 -3.33 -14.35 43.35
C ASP A 745 -2.28 -15.26 43.99
N PHE A 746 -1.70 -14.78 45.08
CA PHE A 746 -0.64 -15.47 45.79
C PHE A 746 -0.57 -15.04 47.26
N ASN A 747 -0.08 -15.95 48.10
CA ASN A 747 0.16 -15.73 49.52
C ASN A 747 1.65 -15.94 49.81
N GLY A 748 2.21 -15.07 50.65
CA GLY A 748 3.63 -15.08 51.00
C GLY A 748 3.91 -14.26 52.24
N PHE A 749 5.19 -14.06 52.53
CA PHE A 749 5.68 -13.31 53.70
C PHE A 749 7.07 -12.75 53.41
N PHE A 750 7.56 -11.89 54.30
CA PHE A 750 8.88 -11.26 54.17
C PHE A 750 9.95 -12.09 54.88
N ILE A 751 11.07 -12.28 54.19
CA ILE A 751 12.33 -12.81 54.73
C ILE A 751 13.43 -11.79 54.42
N ASN A 752 14.05 -11.22 55.46
CA ASN A 752 15.09 -10.19 55.34
C ASN A 752 14.67 -9.07 54.36
N ASP A 753 13.47 -8.50 54.56
CA ASP A 753 12.82 -7.49 53.71
C ASP A 753 12.45 -7.91 52.27
N GLN A 754 12.77 -9.14 51.86
CA GLN A 754 12.35 -9.69 50.57
C GLN A 754 11.04 -10.44 50.69
N PHE A 755 10.05 -10.10 49.87
CA PHE A 755 8.79 -10.83 49.83
C PHE A 755 8.97 -12.16 49.08
N VAL A 756 8.63 -13.26 49.75
CA VAL A 756 8.69 -14.62 49.21
C VAL A 756 7.27 -15.13 49.03
N VAL A 757 6.90 -15.43 47.78
CA VAL A 757 5.68 -16.18 47.48
C VAL A 757 5.84 -17.61 47.99
N LYS A 758 4.84 -18.13 48.72
CA LYS A 758 4.81 -19.52 49.20
C LYS A 758 3.69 -20.31 48.56
N GLU A 759 2.58 -19.67 48.25
CA GLU A 759 1.44 -20.25 47.53
C GLU A 759 1.04 -19.31 46.40
N TYR A 760 0.80 -19.83 45.21
CA TYR A 760 0.20 -19.08 44.12
C TYR A 760 -0.86 -19.90 43.41
N SER A 761 -1.81 -19.20 42.80
CA SER A 761 -2.68 -19.76 41.78
C SER A 761 -2.76 -18.76 40.64
N LEU A 762 -2.82 -19.27 39.41
CA LEU A 762 -3.09 -18.47 38.24
C LEU A 762 -3.97 -19.24 37.27
N TYR A 763 -4.95 -18.53 36.70
CA TYR A 763 -5.76 -19.00 35.59
C TYR A 763 -5.35 -18.24 34.33
N VAL A 764 -4.99 -18.99 33.29
CA VAL A 764 -4.80 -18.43 31.94
C VAL A 764 -6.16 -18.47 31.26
N ILE A 765 -6.66 -17.31 30.88
CA ILE A 765 -7.96 -17.17 30.21
C ILE A 765 -7.79 -16.65 28.78
N ASP A 766 -8.60 -17.21 27.90
CA ASP A 766 -8.72 -16.76 26.52
C ASP A 766 -9.39 -15.37 26.46
N ASP A 767 -8.79 -14.42 25.74
CA ASP A 767 -9.28 -13.02 25.65
C ASP A 767 -10.69 -12.93 25.03
N GLU A 768 -11.04 -13.87 24.14
CA GLU A 768 -12.30 -13.81 23.38
C GLU A 768 -13.44 -14.53 24.12
N THR A 769 -13.16 -15.73 24.63
CA THR A 769 -14.17 -16.60 25.22
C THR A 769 -14.23 -16.50 26.75
N ASN A 770 -13.19 -15.93 27.39
CA ASN A 770 -12.97 -15.95 28.84
C ASN A 770 -12.97 -17.37 29.44
N GLN A 771 -12.75 -18.40 28.62
CA GLN A 771 -12.60 -19.77 29.10
C GLN A 771 -11.22 -19.97 29.70
N ILE A 772 -11.16 -20.78 30.76
CA ILE A 772 -9.90 -21.18 31.39
C ILE A 772 -9.19 -22.15 30.44
N ILE A 773 -8.03 -21.74 29.92
CA ILE A 773 -7.15 -22.58 29.10
C ILE A 773 -6.27 -23.42 30.01
N ILE A 774 -5.69 -22.80 31.04
CA ILE A 774 -4.76 -23.42 31.97
C ILE A 774 -5.11 -23.01 33.41
N ASN A 775 -5.11 -23.98 34.30
CA ASN A 775 -5.17 -23.79 35.75
C ASN A 775 -3.85 -24.27 36.35
N LEU A 776 -3.07 -23.35 36.91
CA LEU A 776 -1.89 -23.69 37.69
C LEU A 776 -2.06 -23.20 39.13
N SER A 777 -1.84 -24.11 40.07
CA SER A 777 -1.69 -23.77 41.48
C SER A 777 -0.51 -24.54 42.05
N GLY A 778 0.25 -23.89 42.93
CA GLY A 778 1.47 -24.45 43.46
C GLY A 778 1.80 -23.91 44.85
N VAL A 779 2.47 -24.75 45.64
CA VAL A 779 3.16 -24.32 46.86
C VAL A 779 4.64 -24.38 46.54
N LEU A 780 5.27 -23.20 46.51
CA LEU A 780 6.68 -23.08 46.19
C LEU A 780 7.51 -23.76 47.28
N GLY A 781 8.59 -24.44 46.86
CA GLY A 781 9.57 -25.01 47.78
C GLY A 781 10.24 -23.95 48.66
N LEU A 782 11.18 -24.39 49.50
CA LEU A 782 11.97 -23.45 50.29
C LEU A 782 12.86 -22.62 49.37
N PRO A 783 12.87 -21.28 49.46
CA PRO A 783 13.95 -20.51 48.87
C PRO A 783 15.26 -21.00 49.52
N ILE A 784 16.35 -21.04 48.75
CA ILE A 784 17.67 -21.50 49.22
C ILE A 784 18.23 -20.43 50.18
N ILE A 785 17.68 -20.38 51.38
CA ILE A 785 18.15 -19.51 52.46
C ILE A 785 18.64 -20.45 53.55
N GLN A 786 19.95 -20.41 53.83
CA GLN A 786 20.51 -21.12 54.97
C GLN A 786 19.80 -20.60 56.24
N LYS A 787 19.25 -21.51 57.07
CA LYS A 787 18.45 -21.15 58.26
C LYS A 787 19.16 -20.16 59.19
N ASP A 788 20.49 -20.19 59.21
CA ASP A 788 21.33 -19.32 60.05
C ASP A 788 21.33 -17.85 59.61
N ASN A 789 20.77 -17.53 58.43
CA ASN A 789 20.70 -16.19 57.86
C ASN A 789 19.29 -15.57 57.89
N VAL A 790 18.33 -16.17 58.59
CA VAL A 790 16.97 -15.64 58.72
C VAL A 790 16.87 -14.83 60.01
N ASP A 791 16.57 -13.53 59.91
CA ASP A 791 16.43 -12.70 61.10
C ASP A 791 15.20 -13.10 61.96
N LYS A 792 15.17 -12.64 63.22
CA LYS A 792 14.10 -12.97 64.18
C LYS A 792 12.72 -12.53 63.67
N GLN A 793 12.64 -11.38 62.99
CA GLN A 793 11.39 -10.85 62.47
C GLN A 793 10.84 -11.71 61.34
N SER A 794 11.72 -12.26 60.51
CA SER A 794 11.40 -13.18 59.42
C SER A 794 10.89 -14.52 59.95
N LEU A 795 11.46 -15.03 61.06
CA LEU A 795 10.92 -16.20 61.76
C LEU A 795 9.50 -15.93 62.30
N GLU A 796 9.29 -14.77 62.92
CA GLU A 796 7.96 -14.35 63.39
C GLU A 796 6.96 -14.23 62.23
N ASN A 797 7.39 -13.71 61.07
CA ASN A 797 6.58 -13.64 59.85
C ASN A 797 6.22 -15.04 59.30
N ILE A 798 7.17 -15.98 59.32
CA ILE A 798 6.96 -17.38 58.90
C ILE A 798 5.95 -18.07 59.81
N ASP A 799 6.08 -17.91 61.12
CA ASP A 799 5.15 -18.49 62.10
C ASP A 799 3.76 -17.88 61.97
N LEU A 800 3.67 -16.55 61.81
CA LEU A 800 2.42 -15.85 61.58
C LEU A 800 1.75 -16.29 60.28
N TYR A 801 2.52 -16.44 59.20
CA TYR A 801 2.02 -16.97 57.93
C TYR A 801 1.50 -18.40 58.08
N THR A 802 2.29 -19.28 58.70
CA THR A 802 1.91 -20.68 58.95
C THR A 802 0.64 -20.76 59.79
N LYS A 803 0.47 -19.87 60.76
CA LYS A 803 -0.74 -19.77 61.58
C LYS A 803 -1.96 -19.26 60.79
N ASN A 804 -1.78 -18.22 59.98
CA ASN A 804 -2.89 -17.56 59.27
C ASN A 804 -3.34 -18.32 58.01
N PHE A 805 -2.42 -19.00 57.34
CA PHE A 805 -2.68 -19.71 56.08
C PHE A 805 -2.61 -21.23 56.25
N GLY A 806 -2.03 -21.76 57.33
CA GLY A 806 -1.96 -23.20 57.60
C GLY A 806 -1.11 -24.00 56.60
N ILE A 807 -0.23 -23.34 55.86
CA ILE A 807 0.75 -23.97 54.96
C ILE A 807 2.06 -24.09 55.73
N ASP A 808 2.56 -25.32 55.86
CA ASP A 808 3.81 -25.56 56.55
C ASP A 808 4.99 -25.01 55.73
N TRP A 809 5.85 -24.21 56.37
CA TRP A 809 7.11 -23.76 55.81
C TRP A 809 7.93 -24.92 55.25
N ASN A 810 7.98 -26.06 55.97
CA ASN A 810 8.75 -27.25 55.61
C ASN A 810 7.99 -28.23 54.70
N SER A 811 6.81 -27.84 54.17
CA SER A 811 6.14 -28.68 53.18
C SER A 811 7.07 -28.87 51.98
N LEU A 812 7.28 -30.14 51.61
CA LEU A 812 8.10 -30.55 50.46
C LEU A 812 7.44 -30.03 49.18
N GLY A 813 7.79 -28.81 48.78
CA GLY A 813 7.42 -28.23 47.51
C GLY A 813 8.44 -28.57 46.42
N SER A 814 8.09 -28.24 45.18
CA SER A 814 8.95 -28.25 44.00
C SER A 814 10.14 -27.29 44.15
N ASN A 815 11.12 -27.38 43.25
CA ASN A 815 12.30 -26.52 43.28
C ASN A 815 11.88 -25.04 43.14
N TYR A 816 12.10 -24.24 44.21
CA TYR A 816 11.69 -22.84 44.27
C TYR A 816 12.19 -22.02 43.07
N GLY A 817 13.43 -22.24 42.63
CA GLY A 817 14.02 -21.53 41.48
C GLY A 817 13.31 -21.87 40.17
N PHE A 818 12.98 -23.15 39.97
CA PHE A 818 12.26 -23.63 38.78
C PHE A 818 10.84 -23.04 38.72
N ASP A 819 10.10 -23.12 39.82
CA ASP A 819 8.72 -22.62 39.85
C ASP A 819 8.65 -21.09 39.74
N LYS A 820 9.60 -20.37 40.36
CA LYS A 820 9.75 -18.92 40.21
C LYS A 820 9.99 -18.55 38.76
N HIS A 821 10.90 -19.26 38.08
CA HIS A 821 11.20 -19.02 36.67
C HIS A 821 10.00 -19.34 35.76
N ASN A 822 9.27 -20.43 36.02
CA ASN A 822 8.07 -20.79 35.26
C ASN A 822 6.96 -19.74 35.44
N LEU A 823 6.73 -19.29 36.67
CA LEU A 823 5.79 -18.21 36.97
C LEU A 823 6.16 -16.92 36.23
N GLN A 824 7.43 -16.52 36.28
CA GLN A 824 7.94 -15.33 35.61
C GLN A 824 7.76 -15.42 34.09
N THR A 825 8.15 -16.53 33.49
CA THR A 825 8.03 -16.79 32.05
C THR A 825 6.58 -16.66 31.60
N ARG A 826 5.64 -17.25 32.33
CA ARG A 826 4.20 -17.17 32.03
C ARG A 826 3.64 -15.77 32.13
N LEU A 827 4.03 -15.02 33.17
CA LEU A 827 3.60 -13.62 33.30
C LEU A 827 4.17 -12.77 32.16
N ASN A 828 5.41 -12.98 31.76
CA ASN A 828 6.07 -12.21 30.71
C ASN A 828 5.49 -12.43 29.30
N VAL A 829 4.90 -13.61 29.03
CA VAL A 829 4.23 -13.87 27.76
C VAL A 829 2.76 -13.48 27.74
N SER A 830 2.18 -13.10 28.89
CA SER A 830 0.77 -12.71 28.99
C SER A 830 0.50 -11.29 28.45
N ASN A 831 -0.70 -11.09 27.89
CA ASN A 831 -1.13 -9.78 27.39
C ASN A 831 -1.54 -8.85 28.54
N LYS A 832 -2.36 -9.36 29.46
CA LYS A 832 -2.73 -8.66 30.69
C LYS A 832 -2.60 -9.58 31.88
N VAL A 833 -2.13 -9.03 32.99
CA VAL A 833 -2.14 -9.71 34.29
C VAL A 833 -3.15 -9.02 35.19
N PHE A 834 -4.27 -9.68 35.44
CA PHE A 834 -5.28 -9.27 36.40
C PHE A 834 -4.84 -9.68 37.80
N VAL A 835 -4.61 -8.67 38.64
CA VAL A 835 -4.23 -8.82 40.04
C VAL A 835 -5.19 -8.01 40.90
N ILE A 836 -5.36 -8.40 42.16
CA ILE A 836 -6.35 -7.79 43.07
C ILE A 836 -6.19 -6.27 43.12
N ASP A 837 -4.98 -5.79 43.45
CA ASP A 837 -4.66 -4.38 43.62
C ASP A 837 -3.16 -4.09 43.36
N ARG A 838 -2.79 -2.82 43.48
CA ARG A 838 -1.41 -2.36 43.29
C ARG A 838 -0.44 -2.86 44.36
N SER A 839 -0.92 -3.08 45.59
CA SER A 839 -0.10 -3.58 46.69
C SER A 839 0.34 -5.02 46.41
N LYS A 840 -0.60 -5.88 45.99
CA LYS A 840 -0.30 -7.24 45.52
C LYS A 840 0.63 -7.21 44.31
N HIS A 841 0.40 -6.35 43.32
CA HIS A 841 1.34 -6.21 42.21
C HIS A 841 2.78 -5.91 42.68
N GLN A 842 2.98 -4.97 43.61
CA GLN A 842 4.31 -4.64 44.10
C GLN A 842 4.99 -5.82 44.81
N LEU A 843 4.24 -6.61 45.59
CA LEU A 843 4.76 -7.83 46.22
C LEU A 843 5.19 -8.87 45.19
N LEU A 844 4.47 -8.99 44.08
CA LEU A 844 4.82 -9.89 42.98
C LEU A 844 6.13 -9.45 42.31
N LEU A 845 6.27 -8.16 42.02
CA LEU A 845 7.50 -7.60 41.45
C LEU A 845 8.70 -7.80 42.37
N ASN A 846 8.53 -7.60 43.68
CA ASN A 846 9.60 -7.83 44.65
C ASN A 846 10.04 -9.31 44.68
N CYS A 847 9.10 -10.25 44.53
CA CYS A 847 9.42 -11.68 44.45
C CYS A 847 10.15 -12.04 43.14
N LEU A 848 9.81 -11.37 42.04
CA LEU A 848 10.30 -11.62 40.68
C LEU A 848 11.38 -10.64 40.22
N GLU A 849 12.02 -9.93 41.15
CA GLU A 849 13.17 -9.05 40.90
C GLU A 849 12.90 -7.94 39.86
N ASN A 850 11.66 -7.44 39.80
CA ASN A 850 11.20 -6.38 38.87
C ASN A 850 11.29 -6.70 37.38
N ASP A 851 11.48 -7.95 36.99
CA ASP A 851 11.73 -8.34 35.59
C ASP A 851 10.44 -8.80 34.87
N LEU A 852 9.39 -7.98 35.00
CA LEU A 852 8.09 -8.21 34.38
C LEU A 852 7.72 -7.09 33.39
N SER A 853 7.45 -7.46 32.14
CA SER A 853 6.99 -6.54 31.07
C SER A 853 5.48 -6.43 30.78
N PRO A 854 4.54 -7.23 31.35
CA PRO A 854 3.15 -7.25 30.90
C PRO A 854 2.31 -6.07 31.40
N GLY A 855 1.16 -5.85 30.74
CA GLY A 855 0.17 -4.86 31.15
C GLY A 855 -0.65 -5.32 32.36
N PHE A 856 -0.29 -4.86 33.55
CA PHE A 856 -1.07 -5.16 34.77
C PHE A 856 -2.41 -4.42 34.79
N VAL A 857 -3.47 -5.14 35.19
CA VAL A 857 -4.80 -4.59 35.42
C VAL A 857 -5.20 -4.86 36.86
N TYR A 858 -5.50 -3.79 37.59
CA TYR A 858 -5.87 -3.85 39.00
C TYR A 858 -7.39 -4.00 39.13
N LEU A 859 -7.86 -5.13 39.65
CA LEU A 859 -9.30 -5.37 39.76
C LEU A 859 -10.00 -4.36 40.69
N ALA A 860 -9.32 -3.92 41.75
CA ALA A 860 -9.82 -2.87 42.64
C ALA A 860 -10.13 -1.56 41.88
N ASP A 861 -9.27 -1.17 40.93
CA ASP A 861 -9.48 0.02 40.08
C ASP A 861 -10.69 -0.14 39.14
N LEU A 862 -11.14 -1.39 38.90
CA LEU A 862 -12.34 -1.72 38.14
C LEU A 862 -13.60 -1.89 39.02
N GLY A 863 -13.47 -1.66 40.33
CA GLY A 863 -14.56 -1.76 41.32
C GLY A 863 -14.72 -3.15 41.95
N PHE A 864 -13.75 -4.05 41.80
CA PHE A 864 -13.75 -5.32 42.52
C PHE A 864 -13.50 -5.08 44.01
N LYS A 865 -14.43 -5.53 44.85
CA LYS A 865 -14.25 -5.55 46.31
C LYS A 865 -13.88 -6.96 46.71
N PHE A 866 -12.62 -7.15 47.08
CA PHE A 866 -12.11 -8.45 47.45
C PHE A 866 -12.55 -8.83 48.87
N GLU A 867 -13.31 -9.91 48.99
CA GLU A 867 -13.65 -10.54 50.26
C GLU A 867 -13.03 -11.95 50.26
N PRO A 868 -11.95 -12.17 51.04
CA PRO A 868 -11.24 -13.45 51.02
C PRO A 868 -12.14 -14.59 51.48
N LYS A 869 -12.12 -15.69 50.74
CA LYS A 869 -12.87 -16.89 51.09
C LYS A 869 -12.11 -17.64 52.18
N MET A 870 -12.57 -17.51 53.43
CA MET A 870 -11.92 -18.12 54.60
C MET A 870 -12.14 -19.65 54.71
N THR A 871 -12.72 -20.28 53.69
CA THR A 871 -12.89 -21.74 53.62
C THR A 871 -12.30 -22.25 52.31
N THR A 872 -11.42 -23.25 52.39
CA THR A 872 -10.69 -23.77 51.24
C THR A 872 -10.80 -25.29 51.11
N ALA A 873 -10.91 -25.77 49.87
CA ALA A 873 -10.78 -27.20 49.54
C ALA A 873 -9.32 -27.63 49.31
N CYS A 874 -8.38 -26.68 49.28
CA CYS A 874 -6.98 -26.95 48.97
C CYS A 874 -6.34 -27.87 50.00
N LYS A 875 -5.71 -28.96 49.51
CA LYS A 875 -5.12 -30.00 50.35
C LYS A 875 -3.90 -29.52 51.15
N ASN A 876 -3.30 -28.40 50.75
CA ASN A 876 -2.06 -27.87 51.33
C ASN A 876 -2.28 -27.09 52.64
N HIS A 877 -3.53 -26.80 53.01
CA HIS A 877 -3.87 -26.07 54.24
C HIS A 877 -4.30 -27.04 55.35
N LYS A 878 -3.68 -26.93 56.54
CA LYS A 878 -3.99 -27.74 57.73
C LYS A 878 -5.40 -27.47 58.30
N GLU A 879 -5.85 -26.21 58.32
CA GLU A 879 -7.17 -25.79 58.83
C GLU A 879 -8.06 -25.23 57.70
N ARG A 880 -8.66 -26.12 56.92
CA ARG A 880 -9.45 -25.78 55.72
C ARG A 880 -10.66 -24.85 55.97
N SER A 881 -11.15 -24.72 57.20
CA SER A 881 -12.32 -23.91 57.54
C SER A 881 -12.02 -22.47 57.93
N LYS A 882 -10.74 -22.07 58.02
CA LYS A 882 -10.34 -20.73 58.48
C LYS A 882 -9.29 -20.04 57.61
N ASN A 883 -8.78 -20.73 56.60
CA ASN A 883 -7.61 -20.28 55.88
C ASN A 883 -7.98 -19.73 54.51
N ASN A 884 -7.35 -18.61 54.18
CA ASN A 884 -7.38 -18.02 52.86
C ASN A 884 -6.46 -18.82 51.91
N CYS A 885 -6.92 -19.15 50.71
CA CYS A 885 -6.16 -19.91 49.71
C CYS A 885 -6.07 -19.12 48.41
N ALA A 886 -4.87 -19.04 47.82
CA ALA A 886 -4.66 -18.31 46.57
C ALA A 886 -5.58 -18.84 45.44
N ASN A 887 -5.81 -20.15 45.39
CA ASN A 887 -6.67 -20.76 44.38
C ASN A 887 -8.14 -20.35 44.51
N ASP A 888 -8.67 -20.31 45.74
CA ASP A 888 -10.02 -19.84 46.00
C ASP A 888 -10.19 -18.35 45.63
N ASN A 889 -9.16 -17.54 45.87
CA ASN A 889 -9.18 -16.12 45.53
C ASN A 889 -9.20 -15.87 44.03
N VAL A 890 -8.33 -16.57 43.27
CA VAL A 890 -8.33 -16.50 41.81
C VAL A 890 -9.69 -16.93 41.24
N GLU A 891 -10.33 -17.94 41.82
CA GLU A 891 -11.67 -18.35 41.40
C GLU A 891 -12.72 -17.25 41.64
N VAL A 892 -12.67 -16.56 42.77
CA VAL A 892 -13.56 -15.40 43.05
C VAL A 892 -13.28 -14.25 42.08
N MET A 893 -12.01 -13.92 41.84
CA MET A 893 -11.58 -12.91 40.89
C MET A 893 -12.07 -13.22 39.47
N LEU A 894 -11.89 -14.47 39.03
CA LEU A 894 -12.31 -14.90 37.69
C LEU A 894 -13.84 -14.87 37.54
N ARG A 895 -14.58 -15.38 38.53
CA ARG A 895 -16.06 -15.32 38.48
C ARG A 895 -16.56 -13.88 38.38
N TRP A 896 -15.96 -12.96 39.15
CA TRP A 896 -16.30 -11.54 39.07
C TRP A 896 -15.96 -10.94 37.70
N LEU A 897 -14.80 -11.29 37.13
CA LEU A 897 -14.40 -10.86 35.79
C LEU A 897 -15.39 -11.37 34.72
N ILE A 898 -15.73 -12.66 34.73
CA ILE A 898 -16.67 -13.27 33.76
C ILE A 898 -18.06 -12.63 33.87
N ASP A 899 -18.59 -12.49 35.09
CA ASP A 899 -19.88 -11.84 35.34
C ASP A 899 -19.88 -10.39 34.86
N ARG A 900 -18.79 -9.65 35.11
CA ARG A 900 -18.60 -8.30 34.57
C ARG A 900 -18.60 -8.27 33.04
N TYR A 901 -17.87 -9.17 32.39
CA TYR A 901 -17.83 -9.26 30.92
C TYR A 901 -19.20 -9.59 30.33
N GLN A 902 -19.95 -10.50 30.96
CA GLN A 902 -21.29 -10.86 30.54
C GLN A 902 -22.27 -9.68 30.63
N ARG A 903 -22.19 -8.88 31.69
CA ARG A 903 -23.01 -7.66 31.86
C ARG A 903 -22.72 -6.57 30.84
N ILE A 904 -21.47 -6.48 30.36
CA ILE A 904 -21.02 -5.48 29.40
C ILE A 904 -21.40 -5.86 27.94
N GLY A 905 -21.92 -7.08 27.73
CA GLY A 905 -22.39 -7.57 26.44
C GLY A 905 -21.23 -7.98 25.52
N SER A 906 -21.32 -9.18 24.94
CA SER A 906 -20.28 -9.81 24.10
C SER A 906 -19.89 -9.06 22.82
N GLY A 907 -20.52 -7.92 22.53
CA GLY A 907 -20.19 -7.04 21.41
C GLY A 907 -19.30 -5.84 21.76
N SER A 908 -19.14 -5.49 23.05
CA SER A 908 -18.28 -4.38 23.45
C SER A 908 -16.99 -4.94 24.04
N ARG A 909 -15.92 -4.94 23.23
CA ARG A 909 -14.55 -5.05 23.79
C ARG A 909 -14.46 -4.02 24.91
N LEU A 910 -13.92 -4.38 26.07
CA LEU A 910 -13.61 -3.45 27.18
C LEU A 910 -12.79 -2.28 26.62
N LYS A 911 -13.48 -1.26 26.10
CA LYS A 911 -12.89 0.03 25.85
C LYS A 911 -12.77 0.61 27.23
N THR A 912 -11.53 0.83 27.66
CA THR A 912 -11.27 1.79 28.74
C THR A 912 -12.14 3.01 28.46
N PRO A 913 -13.00 3.41 29.40
CA PRO A 913 -13.97 4.48 29.16
C PRO A 913 -13.23 5.69 28.58
N GLU A 914 -13.73 6.20 27.46
CA GLU A 914 -13.01 7.21 26.67
C GLU A 914 -12.82 8.47 27.51
N LYS A 915 -11.63 8.72 28.08
CA LYS A 915 -11.37 9.95 28.85
C LYS A 915 -11.09 11.10 27.90
N HIS A 916 -11.97 12.09 27.84
CA HIS A 916 -11.83 13.27 26.98
C HIS A 916 -11.39 14.46 27.84
N ILE A 917 -10.30 15.11 27.46
CA ILE A 917 -9.75 16.24 28.23
C ILE A 917 -9.69 17.50 27.36
N ILE A 918 -10.34 18.57 27.80
CA ILE A 918 -10.26 19.89 27.17
C ILE A 918 -9.07 20.63 27.76
N VAL A 919 -8.12 21.03 26.93
CA VAL A 919 -6.87 21.66 27.34
C VAL A 919 -6.76 23.04 26.73
N ASP A 920 -6.53 24.03 27.58
CA ASP A 920 -6.14 25.37 27.17
C ASP A 920 -4.97 25.86 28.02
N PHE A 921 -4.06 26.58 27.38
CA PHE A 921 -2.90 27.13 28.07
C PHE A 921 -2.39 28.41 27.44
N PHE A 922 -1.61 29.15 28.22
CA PHE A 922 -0.85 30.32 27.81
C PHE A 922 0.63 30.02 28.00
N GLY A 923 1.45 30.53 27.08
CA GLY A 923 2.89 30.37 27.13
C GLY A 923 3.63 31.66 26.84
N ASN A 924 4.89 31.71 27.27
CA ASN A 924 5.81 32.80 26.96
C ASN A 924 6.89 32.31 25.99
N SER A 925 7.37 33.24 25.15
CA SER A 925 8.61 33.01 24.40
C SER A 925 9.78 33.07 25.37
N MET A 926 10.63 32.06 25.32
CA MET A 926 11.93 31.99 25.99
C MET A 926 13.01 32.45 25.00
N LYS A 927 14.26 32.60 25.47
CA LYS A 927 15.43 32.72 24.60
C LYS A 927 15.51 31.52 23.64
N ASP A 928 16.11 31.73 22.47
CA ASP A 928 16.30 30.72 21.41
C ASP A 928 15.03 30.20 20.70
N ASN A 929 13.99 31.04 20.58
CA ASN A 929 12.71 30.68 19.93
C ASN A 929 11.98 29.48 20.57
N ASN A 930 12.30 29.16 21.82
CA ASN A 930 11.59 28.15 22.59
C ASN A 930 10.34 28.76 23.21
N PHE A 931 9.22 28.04 23.21
CA PHE A 931 7.98 28.46 23.86
C PHE A 931 7.75 27.60 25.09
N ALA A 932 7.51 28.24 26.24
CA ALA A 932 7.21 27.55 27.49
C ALA A 932 5.74 27.72 27.85
N ILE A 933 5.08 26.65 28.28
CA ILE A 933 3.74 26.75 28.88
C ILE A 933 3.88 27.41 30.27
N CYS A 934 3.21 28.53 30.51
CA CYS A 934 3.23 29.25 31.78
C CYS A 934 2.02 28.95 32.65
N LYS A 935 0.86 28.73 32.02
CA LYS A 935 -0.43 28.58 32.68
C LYS A 935 -1.24 27.56 31.88
N LEU A 936 -1.61 26.43 32.48
CA LEU A 936 -2.37 25.35 31.85
C LEU A 936 -3.66 25.06 32.61
N SER A 937 -4.71 24.74 31.87
CA SER A 937 -6.03 24.33 32.34
C SER A 937 -6.45 23.10 31.54
N ALA A 938 -6.59 21.96 32.19
CA ALA A 938 -7.02 20.71 31.59
C ALA A 938 -8.25 20.18 32.33
N ILE A 939 -9.40 20.28 31.68
CA ILE A 939 -10.71 19.94 32.24
C ILE A 939 -11.19 18.61 31.65
N ILE A 940 -11.48 17.64 32.50
CA ILE A 940 -12.04 16.35 32.07
C ILE A 940 -13.50 16.60 31.66
N ALA A 941 -13.81 16.37 30.38
CA ALA A 941 -15.12 16.67 29.80
C ALA A 941 -16.21 15.69 30.28
N ASN A 942 -15.80 14.47 30.62
CA ASN A 942 -16.70 13.39 31.01
C ASN A 942 -16.24 12.74 32.32
N LYS A 943 -16.31 13.47 33.42
CA LYS A 943 -16.01 12.93 34.76
C LYS A 943 -16.93 11.75 35.09
N ARG A 944 -16.35 10.60 35.40
CA ARG A 944 -17.10 9.36 35.73
C ARG A 944 -16.84 8.88 37.16
N ILE A 945 -15.66 9.16 37.71
CA ILE A 945 -15.28 8.75 39.07
C ILE A 945 -14.87 9.95 39.92
N PRO A 946 -14.98 9.88 41.26
CA PRO A 946 -14.56 10.95 42.16
C PRO A 946 -13.10 11.39 41.96
N ASP A 947 -12.24 10.48 41.48
CA ASP A 947 -10.82 10.72 41.24
C ASP A 947 -10.53 11.46 39.91
N ASP A 948 -11.54 11.78 39.10
CA ASP A 948 -11.39 12.63 37.92
C ASP A 948 -11.19 14.12 38.31
N VAL A 949 -9.98 14.43 38.74
CA VAL A 949 -9.55 15.78 39.13
C VAL A 949 -9.11 16.57 37.90
N ASN A 950 -9.61 17.81 37.75
CA ASN A 950 -9.13 18.72 36.72
C ASN A 950 -7.74 19.23 37.09
N LEU A 951 -6.87 19.41 36.10
CA LEU A 951 -5.52 19.93 36.33
C LEU A 951 -5.45 21.42 35.97
N TYR A 952 -5.03 22.23 36.95
CA TYR A 952 -4.73 23.64 36.74
C TYR A 952 -3.28 23.89 37.18
N LEU A 953 -2.41 24.21 36.23
CA LEU A 953 -1.00 24.50 36.48
C LEU A 953 -0.71 25.97 36.22
N SER A 954 0.19 26.50 37.04
CA SER A 954 0.92 27.73 36.80
C SER A 954 2.39 27.37 37.00
N ILE A 955 3.26 27.78 36.08
CA ILE A 955 4.68 27.38 36.02
C ILE A 955 5.52 28.63 36.19
N LYS A 956 6.54 28.54 37.05
CA LYS A 956 7.47 29.65 37.28
C LYS A 956 8.56 29.60 36.21
N ILE A 957 8.71 30.68 35.45
CA ILE A 957 9.86 30.83 34.55
C ILE A 957 11.00 31.49 35.35
N PRO A 958 12.22 30.93 35.33
CA PRO A 958 13.37 31.53 35.99
C PRO A 958 13.65 32.96 35.51
N ALA A 959 13.90 33.87 36.45
CA ALA A 959 14.07 35.31 36.16
C ALA A 959 15.26 35.65 35.25
N ALA A 960 16.23 34.74 35.09
CA ALA A 960 17.44 34.93 34.27
C ALA A 960 17.17 34.87 32.75
N ASP A 961 16.02 34.35 32.32
CA ASP A 961 15.66 34.19 30.91
C ASP A 961 14.72 35.26 30.35
N ASN A 962 14.26 36.19 31.19
CA ASN A 962 13.47 37.35 30.76
C ASN A 962 14.37 38.47 30.18
N THR A 963 14.84 38.32 28.95
CA THR A 963 15.41 39.44 28.18
C THR A 963 14.37 40.00 27.21
N ALA A 964 13.96 41.25 27.44
CA ALA A 964 13.28 42.21 26.55
C ALA A 964 12.49 41.68 25.32
N GLN A 965 11.17 41.70 25.49
CA GLN A 965 10.05 41.90 24.53
C GLN A 965 10.32 41.82 23.01
N ASP A 966 9.83 40.75 22.38
CA ASP A 966 9.30 40.80 21.00
C ASP A 966 7.76 40.96 21.07
N ASP A 967 7.29 42.16 20.77
CA ASP A 967 5.95 42.69 21.04
C ASP A 967 4.82 42.09 20.18
N ARG A 968 5.14 41.18 19.24
CA ARG A 968 4.14 40.65 18.29
C ARG A 968 3.31 39.48 18.81
N PHE A 969 3.87 38.61 19.67
CA PHE A 969 3.14 37.46 20.20
C PHE A 969 2.21 37.83 21.36
N HIS A 970 2.62 38.81 22.18
CA HIS A 970 1.83 39.34 23.29
C HIS A 970 0.54 40.03 22.82
N LYS A 971 0.57 40.70 21.66
CA LYS A 971 -0.57 41.44 21.10
C LYS A 971 -1.72 40.54 20.63
N ASP A 972 -1.42 39.28 20.30
CA ASP A 972 -2.41 38.31 19.84
C ASP A 972 -2.94 37.40 20.97
N ASN A 973 -2.34 37.43 22.18
CA ASN A 973 -2.59 36.42 23.22
C ASN A 973 -2.78 36.93 24.67
N GLU A 974 -2.84 38.26 24.90
CA GLU A 974 -3.30 38.90 26.16
C GLU A 974 -2.89 38.21 27.48
N ILE A 975 -1.64 38.43 27.95
CA ILE A 975 -1.05 37.70 29.11
C ILE A 975 -0.67 38.67 30.25
N ASP A 976 -1.05 38.34 31.49
CA ASP A 976 -0.47 38.90 32.73
C ASP A 976 -0.29 37.83 33.84
N GLY A 977 0.73 37.99 34.69
CA GLY A 977 1.22 37.03 35.70
C GLY A 977 0.73 37.35 37.13
N THR A 978 0.21 36.37 37.89
CA THR A 978 0.94 35.84 39.07
C THR A 978 0.42 34.48 39.61
N VAL A 979 1.37 33.73 40.20
CA VAL A 979 1.43 32.62 41.20
C VAL A 979 0.43 31.44 41.21
N LEU A 980 0.95 30.24 40.89
CA LEU A 980 1.36 29.11 41.76
C LEU A 980 2.53 28.43 41.02
N THR A 981 3.50 27.79 41.67
CA THR A 981 4.81 27.53 41.04
C THR A 981 5.23 26.06 41.08
N THR A 982 5.24 25.40 39.93
CA THR A 982 6.08 24.22 39.63
C THR A 982 7.28 24.67 38.79
N ASP A 983 8.43 24.02 38.96
CA ASP A 983 9.61 24.29 38.13
C ASP A 983 9.42 23.74 36.71
N LEU A 984 9.87 24.49 35.71
CA LEU A 984 9.69 24.18 34.29
C LEU A 984 10.20 22.78 33.91
N GLU A 985 11.25 22.29 34.60
CA GLU A 985 11.86 20.98 34.36
C GLU A 985 10.93 19.80 34.72
N GLN A 986 10.01 19.98 35.67
CA GLN A 986 9.10 18.91 36.09
C GLN A 986 7.85 18.82 35.20
N LEU A 987 7.61 19.84 34.37
CA LEU A 987 6.39 19.97 33.58
C LEU A 987 6.15 18.80 32.62
N PRO A 988 7.14 18.30 31.84
CA PRO A 988 6.91 17.15 30.96
C PRO A 988 6.42 15.92 31.73
N MET A 989 7.04 15.59 32.87
CA MET A 989 6.65 14.41 33.67
C MET A 989 5.22 14.52 34.20
N ILE A 990 4.84 15.69 34.72
CA ILE A 990 3.49 15.93 35.25
C ILE A 990 2.45 15.80 34.13
N LEU A 991 2.73 16.37 32.95
CA LEU A 991 1.80 16.31 31.82
C LEU A 991 1.73 14.90 31.23
N ILE A 992 2.85 14.19 31.08
CA ILE A 992 2.87 12.80 30.59
C ILE A 992 2.04 11.90 31.51
N ASP A 993 2.24 11.98 32.83
CA ASP A 993 1.50 11.16 33.78
C ASP A 993 -0.01 11.48 33.76
N TYR A 994 -0.37 12.77 33.77
CA TYR A 994 -1.77 13.19 33.74
C TYR A 994 -2.50 12.78 32.45
N PHE A 995 -1.85 12.92 31.28
CA PHE A 995 -2.44 12.62 29.98
C PHE A 995 -2.33 11.15 29.55
N LYS A 996 -1.56 10.32 30.25
CA LYS A 996 -1.40 8.88 29.95
C LYS A 996 -2.73 8.12 29.84
N THR A 997 -3.76 8.57 30.55
CA THR A 997 -5.10 7.95 30.56
C THR A 997 -6.08 8.62 29.59
N ALA A 998 -5.70 9.70 28.91
CA ALA A 998 -6.56 10.43 27.99
C ALA A 998 -6.69 9.67 26.67
N THR A 999 -7.93 9.46 26.23
CA THR A 999 -8.20 8.92 24.88
C THR A 999 -8.19 9.99 23.81
N HIS A 1000 -8.65 11.20 24.16
CA HIS A 1000 -8.67 12.36 23.29
C HIS A 1000 -8.35 13.62 24.08
N ILE A 1001 -7.48 14.46 23.53
CA ILE A 1001 -7.11 15.74 24.10
C ILE A 1001 -7.56 16.83 23.15
N TYR A 1002 -8.40 17.76 23.61
CA TYR A 1002 -8.94 18.82 22.78
C TYR A 1002 -8.27 20.15 23.10
N VAL A 1003 -7.58 20.73 22.13
CA VAL A 1003 -6.94 22.05 22.25
C VAL A 1003 -7.66 23.09 21.39
N LYS A 1004 -7.38 24.38 21.55
CA LYS A 1004 -8.03 25.43 20.75
C LYS A 1004 -7.71 25.30 19.26
N ASN A 1005 -6.42 25.30 18.93
CA ASN A 1005 -5.90 25.44 17.57
C ASN A 1005 -4.62 24.63 17.35
N LEU A 1006 -4.16 24.56 16.10
CA LEU A 1006 -2.99 23.78 15.70
C LEU A 1006 -1.69 24.21 16.41
N SER A 1007 -1.53 25.51 16.68
CA SER A 1007 -0.35 26.01 17.40
C SER A 1007 -0.28 25.47 18.83
N LYS A 1008 -1.42 25.40 19.53
CA LYS A 1008 -1.49 24.78 20.86
C LYS A 1008 -1.30 23.26 20.79
N GLN A 1009 -1.76 22.59 19.74
CA GLN A 1009 -1.45 21.17 19.56
C GLN A 1009 0.06 20.94 19.47
N LYS A 1010 0.73 21.65 18.56
CA LYS A 1010 2.18 21.50 18.34
C LYS A 1010 3.00 21.85 19.58
N LEU A 1011 2.55 22.81 20.39
CA LEU A 1011 3.23 23.13 21.64
C LEU A 1011 3.01 22.04 22.70
N LEU A 1012 1.80 21.47 22.81
CA LEU A 1012 1.53 20.40 23.77
C LEU A 1012 2.27 19.10 23.42
N GLU A 1013 2.36 18.75 22.14
CA GLU A 1013 3.11 17.59 21.63
C GLU A 1013 4.58 17.62 22.04
N ARG A 1014 5.20 18.82 22.18
CA ARG A 1014 6.58 18.94 22.67
C ARG A 1014 6.75 18.48 24.12
N TYR A 1015 5.68 18.50 24.92
CA TYR A 1015 5.74 18.10 26.33
C TYR A 1015 5.29 16.66 26.56
N ILE A 1016 4.32 16.15 25.79
CA ILE A 1016 3.72 14.82 26.02
C ILE A 1016 3.96 13.81 24.88
N GLY A 1017 4.68 14.19 23.83
CA GLY A 1017 4.91 13.37 22.64
C GLY A 1017 3.76 13.41 21.62
N GLU A 1018 4.02 12.89 20.42
CA GLU A 1018 3.06 12.85 19.31
C GLU A 1018 2.09 11.64 19.36
N ASP A 1019 2.30 10.72 20.31
CA ASP A 1019 1.52 9.48 20.42
C ASP A 1019 0.09 9.69 20.96
N HIS A 1020 -0.23 10.90 21.44
CA HIS A 1020 -1.55 11.25 21.96
C HIS A 1020 -2.49 11.74 20.85
N ASN A 1021 -3.77 11.33 20.90
CA ASN A 1021 -4.78 11.81 19.96
C ASN A 1021 -5.25 13.24 20.32
N ILE A 1022 -4.53 14.24 19.82
CA ILE A 1022 -4.81 15.66 20.06
C ILE A 1022 -5.64 16.24 18.90
N ILE A 1023 -6.80 16.80 19.22
CA ILE A 1023 -7.75 17.39 18.28
C ILE A 1023 -7.89 18.88 18.57
N TYR A 1024 -7.70 19.75 17.58
CA TYR A 1024 -7.93 21.18 17.78
C TYR A 1024 -9.35 21.60 17.38
N LEU A 1025 -10.08 22.22 18.31
CA LEU A 1025 -11.51 22.52 18.19
C LEU A 1025 -11.84 23.50 17.04
N GLU A 1026 -10.93 24.38 16.65
CA GLU A 1026 -11.15 25.28 15.49
C GLU A 1026 -11.35 24.50 14.18
N SER A 1027 -10.73 23.32 14.02
CA SER A 1027 -11.01 22.44 12.86
C SER A 1027 -12.45 21.92 12.83
N LEU A 1028 -13.07 21.83 14.01
CA LEU A 1028 -14.44 21.36 14.20
C LEU A 1028 -15.45 22.53 14.21
N GLY A 1029 -15.00 23.75 13.90
CA GLY A 1029 -15.86 24.93 13.82
C GLY A 1029 -16.01 25.72 15.12
N PHE A 1030 -15.23 25.42 16.17
CA PHE A 1030 -15.17 26.28 17.35
C PHE A 1030 -14.64 27.67 16.95
N ARG A 1031 -15.37 28.71 17.34
CA ARG A 1031 -14.93 30.10 17.23
C ARG A 1031 -15.00 30.71 18.61
N SER A 1032 -13.86 31.13 19.16
CA SER A 1032 -13.86 31.83 20.44
C SER A 1032 -14.66 33.12 20.30
N LYS A 1033 -15.78 33.22 21.00
CA LYS A 1033 -16.41 34.52 21.24
C LYS A 1033 -15.52 35.27 22.23
N GLN A 1034 -15.25 36.55 21.99
CA GLN A 1034 -14.72 37.41 23.04
C GLN A 1034 -15.69 37.34 24.21
N ALA A 1035 -15.21 36.88 25.36
CA ALA A 1035 -16.04 36.76 26.55
C ALA A 1035 -16.25 38.17 27.09
N GLU A 1036 -17.47 38.71 26.98
CA GLU A 1036 -17.89 39.96 27.62
C GLU A 1036 -18.12 39.75 29.14
N SER A 1037 -17.16 39.16 29.85
CA SER A 1037 -17.34 38.83 31.27
C SER A 1037 -16.55 39.76 32.19
N ASP A 1038 -17.23 40.78 32.71
CA ASP A 1038 -16.77 41.64 33.81
C ASP A 1038 -16.69 40.91 35.18
N LYS A 1039 -16.84 39.59 35.21
CA LYS A 1039 -17.03 38.80 36.45
C LYS A 1039 -15.79 38.06 36.95
N CYS A 1040 -14.66 38.12 36.26
CA CYS A 1040 -13.42 37.49 36.72
C CYS A 1040 -12.53 38.52 37.43
N THR A 1041 -12.59 38.56 38.75
CA THR A 1041 -11.63 39.31 39.61
C THR A 1041 -10.63 38.32 40.21
N PRO A 1042 -9.30 38.62 40.27
CA PRO A 1042 -8.59 39.81 39.84
C PRO A 1042 -7.76 39.54 38.57
N HIS A 1043 -8.18 40.11 37.44
CA HIS A 1043 -7.23 40.48 36.39
C HIS A 1043 -7.09 42.00 36.52
N GLU A 1044 -5.89 42.49 36.85
CA GLU A 1044 -5.67 43.93 37.12
C GLU A 1044 -5.86 44.81 35.87
N GLU A 1045 -6.09 44.23 34.68
CA GLU A 1045 -6.44 44.98 33.47
C GLU A 1045 -7.59 44.34 32.67
N ASN A 1046 -8.57 45.19 32.32
CA ASN A 1046 -9.87 44.93 31.67
C ASN A 1046 -9.84 44.32 30.25
N ARG A 1047 -8.78 43.62 29.84
CA ARG A 1047 -8.66 43.12 28.45
C ARG A 1047 -8.33 41.65 28.26
N GLY A 1048 -7.82 40.92 29.26
CA GLY A 1048 -7.45 39.51 29.08
C GLY A 1048 -8.61 38.53 29.25
N ILE A 1049 -8.82 37.63 28.28
CA ILE A 1049 -9.77 36.51 28.42
C ILE A 1049 -9.26 35.53 29.51
N CYS A 1050 -10.04 35.35 30.59
CA CYS A 1050 -9.75 34.38 31.65
C CYS A 1050 -9.58 32.96 31.08
N ARG A 1051 -8.43 32.32 31.33
CA ARG A 1051 -8.10 30.96 30.82
C ARG A 1051 -9.08 29.88 31.25
N ILE A 1052 -9.57 29.99 32.49
CA ILE A 1052 -10.50 29.03 33.07
C ILE A 1052 -11.85 29.21 32.38
N ASP A 1053 -12.29 30.45 32.16
CA ASP A 1053 -13.54 30.72 31.46
C ASP A 1053 -13.44 30.39 29.96
N HIS A 1054 -12.27 30.58 29.34
CA HIS A 1054 -12.05 30.13 27.97
C HIS A 1054 -12.05 28.59 27.87
N SER A 1055 -11.43 27.87 28.81
CA SER A 1055 -11.51 26.41 28.88
C SER A 1055 -12.95 25.92 29.14
N LYS A 1056 -13.70 26.63 29.99
CA LYS A 1056 -15.14 26.37 30.22
C LYS A 1056 -15.99 26.64 28.98
N ASN A 1057 -15.68 27.69 28.21
CA ASN A 1057 -16.35 27.98 26.94
C ASN A 1057 -16.04 26.91 25.89
N MET A 1058 -14.79 26.44 25.82
CA MET A 1058 -14.39 25.30 24.99
C MET A 1058 -15.14 24.03 25.42
N LEU A 1059 -15.23 23.76 26.72
CA LEU A 1059 -16.00 22.63 27.26
C LEU A 1059 -17.49 22.75 26.96
N GLN A 1060 -18.09 23.93 27.15
CA GLN A 1060 -19.51 24.15 26.87
C GLN A 1060 -19.80 23.96 25.38
N TRP A 1061 -18.96 24.50 24.50
CA TRP A 1061 -19.08 24.27 23.07
C TRP A 1061 -18.90 22.79 22.72
N PHE A 1062 -17.92 22.12 23.33
CA PHE A 1062 -17.69 20.69 23.16
C PHE A 1062 -18.94 19.89 23.56
N MET A 1063 -19.52 20.16 24.74
CA MET A 1063 -20.73 19.50 25.21
C MET A 1063 -21.92 19.70 24.27
N LEU A 1064 -22.11 20.91 23.74
CA LEU A 1064 -23.21 21.24 22.83
C LEU A 1064 -23.09 20.61 21.44
N ASN A 1065 -21.86 20.50 20.90
CA ASN A 1065 -21.64 20.11 19.51
C ASN A 1065 -21.15 18.66 19.35
N ILE A 1066 -20.49 18.12 20.36
CA ILE A 1066 -19.84 16.80 20.35
C ILE A 1066 -20.39 15.93 21.49
N GLY A 1067 -20.65 16.52 22.66
CA GLY A 1067 -21.12 15.82 23.85
C GLY A 1067 -22.42 15.02 23.64
N GLY A 1068 -23.35 15.51 22.83
CA GLY A 1068 -24.58 14.78 22.47
C GLY A 1068 -24.35 13.51 21.62
N PHE A 1069 -23.20 13.40 20.95
CA PHE A 1069 -22.78 12.18 20.26
C PHE A 1069 -22.18 11.16 21.26
N LEU A 1070 -21.45 11.67 22.26
CA LEU A 1070 -20.86 10.85 23.33
C LEU A 1070 -21.93 10.34 24.30
N SER A 1071 -22.88 11.19 24.69
CA SER A 1071 -23.95 10.83 25.63
C SER A 1071 -24.94 9.82 25.05
N LYS A 1072 -25.17 9.81 23.73
CA LYS A 1072 -26.02 8.80 23.07
C LYS A 1072 -25.39 7.42 23.03
N ASN A 1073 -24.06 7.33 23.01
CA ASN A 1073 -23.37 6.05 23.17
C ASN A 1073 -23.44 5.56 24.62
N ASP A 1074 -23.44 6.47 25.60
CA ASP A 1074 -23.57 6.14 27.03
C ASP A 1074 -25.03 5.87 27.46
N GLU A 1075 -26.04 6.51 26.86
CA GLU A 1075 -27.47 6.29 27.16
C GLU A 1075 -27.98 4.94 26.65
N ILE A 1076 -27.37 4.38 25.60
CA ILE A 1076 -27.63 3.01 25.15
C ILE A 1076 -27.18 1.99 26.22
N GLU A 1077 -26.24 2.34 27.12
CA GLU A 1077 -25.82 1.51 28.25
C GLU A 1077 -26.63 1.76 29.54
N LYS A 1078 -27.26 2.93 29.71
CA LYS A 1078 -28.01 3.28 30.94
C LYS A 1078 -29.52 3.03 30.89
N GLY A 1079 -30.03 2.49 29.78
CA GLY A 1079 -31.46 2.24 29.56
C GLY A 1079 -32.16 1.23 30.46
N HIS A 1080 -31.53 0.75 31.55
CA HIS A 1080 -32.18 -0.20 32.44
C HIS A 1080 -32.13 0.05 33.95
N ASP A 1081 -31.39 1.04 34.47
CA ASP A 1081 -31.47 1.38 35.90
C ASP A 1081 -30.95 2.81 36.17
N SER A 1082 -31.83 3.81 36.16
CA SER A 1082 -31.57 5.06 36.89
C SER A 1082 -32.86 5.84 37.12
N GLN A 1083 -33.58 5.46 38.17
CA GLN A 1083 -34.56 6.31 38.83
C GLN A 1083 -34.30 6.30 40.32
N ILE A 1084 -33.12 6.80 40.72
CA ILE A 1084 -32.77 7.34 42.05
C ILE A 1084 -31.48 8.16 41.87
N ALA A 1085 -31.44 9.35 42.48
CA ALA A 1085 -30.33 10.30 42.59
C ALA A 1085 -30.19 11.38 41.49
N ILE A 1086 -31.18 12.28 41.41
CA ILE A 1086 -30.93 13.72 41.21
C ILE A 1086 -31.56 14.43 42.40
N ASN A 1087 -30.73 14.76 43.39
CA ASN A 1087 -30.82 15.90 44.31
C ASN A 1087 -29.67 15.80 45.32
N ASN A 1088 -28.54 16.39 44.95
CA ASN A 1088 -27.63 17.18 45.80
C ASN A 1088 -26.49 17.74 44.95
#